data_AF-R2TCK7-F1
#
_entry.id   AF-R2TCK7-F1
#
_cell.length_a   1.000
_cell.length_b   1.000
_cell.length_c   1.000
_cell.angle_alpha   90.00
_cell.angle_beta   90.00
_cell.angle_gamma   90.00
#
_symmetry.space_group_name_H-M   'P 1'
#
loop_
_entity.id
_entity.type
_entity.pdbx_description
1 polymer ?
#
loop_
_entity_poly.entity_id
_entity_poly.type
_entity_poly.pdbx_seq_one_letter_code
_entity_poly.pdbx_strand_id
1 'polypeptide(L)'
;MRKQKRKLNIKTKFIGVFLCITLVAISSYLIFYQDKLTASTIVVMRDFRLKAENRWSGDDKKSFAYLEWDNVKDIDKTGYQLYQSEDGNSWSVRSLNYGKAIKVLNIYPDLTSSNNLKVWMDSLDLKNSKGEKLINVDASSQRDYSANPNKYLKNAQGEYQYDVIMFGSWDYNNHIDISVSARNATQAFIDSGRGVLFGHDTITPNDRSHTNFNSFASQLGLKLQAKSFQLGSRNVKITNNGYLMKYPFELQNDLDLTIPLTHTWGQGILPNATTTKWLEFKPPYNWNKPGDGSADATFYLATNNNLGMIQTGHSNGTSTPDERKIIANTLYNLAQVSFETTAQDQTVKDDQAPSLATAIQKPGGSILNFDIEVDSVDKGKEYQWFIEANTKSNGLKRSDIVKENITSNIAGYFYTIDTLATSPLKETVEGYKDAFGRISASLFDIYIAPTGETNSESPTYDPTKDANLVNYNTKGTIKGINGITDLEKYLHIVTVDRSNNVSGIKTVKIKELMNDFRVLEQYVDTEGAKIKPDSYQDIQKNNSYEKKIESIDKYVIDSYKINNENNISATSDGKVMIEQVNDHHTVTYYYNKLIQLNIRQIVLTGHNELIVPNKGYVQLDNGQIDKKSNVFHVSVNSGEESENIPYSPIQFAKTGKHDQLAVSLMIPEYYRYSGYIMTENDRPHDSMNKVSGEMNIDINGQGNYWLTIYLEPAIGLDTSPTPYSWSYKQNQLGEISLDE
;
A
#
# COMPACT_ATOMS: atom_id res chain seq x y z
N MET A 1 13.26 -14.80 -74.46
CA MET A 1 13.87 -14.98 -73.12
C MET A 1 13.70 -13.81 -72.12
N ARG A 2 13.77 -12.52 -72.50
CA ARG A 2 13.67 -11.40 -71.53
C ARG A 2 12.29 -11.21 -70.86
N LYS A 3 11.18 -11.56 -71.51
CA LYS A 3 9.83 -11.44 -70.92
C LYS A 3 9.50 -12.51 -69.86
N GLN A 4 10.10 -13.71 -69.93
CA GLN A 4 9.89 -14.79 -68.94
C GLN A 4 10.64 -14.53 -67.63
N LYS A 5 11.88 -14.02 -67.69
CA LYS A 5 12.65 -13.64 -66.48
C LYS A 5 11.96 -12.53 -65.67
N ARG A 6 11.27 -11.59 -66.32
CA ARG A 6 10.55 -10.49 -65.63
C ARG A 6 9.26 -10.97 -64.95
N LYS A 7 8.52 -11.93 -65.54
CA LYS A 7 7.35 -12.56 -64.90
C LYS A 7 7.73 -13.46 -63.72
N LEU A 8 8.86 -14.16 -63.79
CA LEU A 8 9.34 -15.01 -62.69
C LEU A 8 9.74 -14.15 -61.48
N ASN A 9 10.46 -13.05 -61.71
CA ASN A 9 10.91 -12.13 -60.64
C ASN A 9 9.77 -11.38 -59.93
N ILE A 10 8.66 -11.13 -60.61
CA ILE A 10 7.45 -10.52 -60.01
C ILE A 10 6.72 -11.56 -59.15
N LYS A 11 6.63 -12.82 -59.59
CA LYS A 11 6.03 -13.91 -58.78
C LYS A 11 6.83 -14.22 -57.53
N THR A 12 8.17 -14.28 -57.58
CA THR A 12 8.99 -14.51 -56.37
C THR A 12 8.91 -13.35 -55.39
N LYS A 13 8.82 -12.09 -55.86
CA LYS A 13 8.59 -10.93 -54.97
C LYS A 13 7.20 -10.94 -54.34
N PHE A 14 6.16 -11.31 -55.08
CA PHE A 14 4.80 -11.44 -54.52
C PHE A 14 4.70 -12.57 -53.49
N ILE A 15 5.32 -13.72 -53.75
CA ILE A 15 5.36 -14.86 -52.81
C ILE A 15 6.15 -14.48 -51.55
N GLY A 16 7.28 -13.78 -51.69
CA GLY A 16 8.07 -13.32 -50.54
C GLY A 16 7.34 -12.29 -49.68
N VAL A 17 6.62 -11.33 -50.29
CA VAL A 17 5.81 -10.36 -49.56
C VAL A 17 4.61 -11.03 -48.89
N PHE A 18 3.95 -11.99 -49.56
CA PHE A 18 2.84 -12.74 -48.96
C PHE A 18 3.30 -13.58 -47.77
N LEU A 19 4.46 -14.25 -47.86
CA LEU A 19 5.07 -14.99 -46.76
C LEU A 19 5.47 -14.09 -45.58
N CYS A 20 5.98 -12.90 -45.84
CA CYS A 20 6.25 -11.93 -44.77
C CYS A 20 4.96 -11.43 -44.12
N ILE A 21 3.90 -11.16 -44.88
CA ILE A 21 2.62 -10.71 -44.33
C ILE A 21 1.96 -11.83 -43.52
N THR A 22 2.02 -13.08 -43.97
CA THR A 22 1.49 -14.21 -43.18
C THR A 22 2.34 -14.47 -41.94
N LEU A 23 3.66 -14.36 -42.00
CA LEU A 23 4.52 -14.44 -40.81
C LEU A 23 4.24 -13.31 -39.81
N VAL A 24 4.05 -12.07 -40.29
CA VAL A 24 3.68 -10.93 -39.44
C VAL A 24 2.28 -11.11 -38.87
N ALA A 25 1.32 -11.65 -39.64
CA ALA A 25 -0.03 -11.96 -39.18
C ALA A 25 -0.05 -13.10 -38.16
N ILE A 26 0.77 -14.13 -38.34
CA ILE A 26 0.93 -15.24 -37.39
C ILE A 26 1.64 -14.77 -36.12
N SER A 27 2.70 -13.95 -36.25
CA SER A 27 3.40 -13.40 -35.10
C SER A 27 2.53 -12.39 -34.34
N SER A 28 1.77 -11.53 -35.04
CA SER A 28 0.80 -10.65 -34.38
C SER A 28 -0.39 -11.43 -33.80
N TYR A 29 -0.87 -12.48 -34.45
CA TYR A 29 -1.87 -13.39 -33.86
C TYR A 29 -1.34 -14.09 -32.60
N LEU A 30 -0.08 -14.55 -32.60
CA LEU A 30 0.57 -15.16 -31.42
C LEU A 30 0.84 -14.12 -30.32
N ILE A 31 1.23 -12.89 -30.66
CA ILE A 31 1.47 -11.81 -29.69
C ILE A 31 0.14 -11.29 -29.09
N PHE A 32 -0.93 -11.17 -29.89
CA PHE A 32 -2.25 -10.72 -29.40
C PHE A 32 -3.04 -11.81 -28.66
N TYR A 33 -2.73 -13.10 -28.86
CA TYR A 33 -3.35 -14.21 -28.10
C TYR A 33 -2.53 -14.71 -26.90
N GLN A 34 -1.28 -14.26 -26.73
CA GLN A 34 -0.50 -14.57 -25.54
C GLN A 34 -1.10 -13.97 -24.25
N ASP A 35 -1.92 -12.92 -24.36
CA ASP A 35 -2.59 -12.29 -23.22
C ASP A 35 -3.90 -12.98 -22.78
N LYS A 36 -4.24 -14.16 -23.31
CA LYS A 36 -5.51 -14.84 -22.95
C LYS A 36 -5.42 -16.21 -22.28
N LEU A 37 -4.25 -16.83 -22.16
CA LEU A 37 -4.06 -18.04 -21.36
C LEU A 37 -2.59 -18.12 -20.95
N THR A 38 -2.23 -17.67 -19.74
CA THR A 38 -0.92 -17.99 -19.17
C THR A 38 -0.89 -19.49 -18.87
N ALA A 39 -0.30 -20.28 -19.76
CA ALA A 39 0.00 -21.67 -19.50
C ALA A 39 1.09 -21.75 -18.41
N SER A 40 0.95 -22.67 -17.45
CA SER A 40 1.98 -22.97 -16.46
C SER A 40 3.36 -23.16 -17.09
N THR A 41 4.41 -22.80 -16.35
CA THR A 41 5.78 -22.98 -16.84
C THR A 41 6.17 -24.46 -16.79
N ILE A 42 6.64 -25.02 -17.90
CA ILE A 42 7.17 -26.38 -17.94
C ILE A 42 8.59 -26.37 -17.34
N VAL A 43 8.79 -27.15 -16.27
CA VAL A 43 10.09 -27.35 -15.61
C VAL A 43 10.86 -28.48 -16.29
N VAL A 44 10.16 -29.60 -16.56
CA VAL A 44 10.75 -30.78 -17.20
C VAL A 44 9.72 -31.38 -18.16
N MET A 45 10.08 -31.52 -19.44
CA MET A 45 9.25 -32.24 -20.42
C MET A 45 9.38 -33.76 -20.26
N ARG A 46 8.28 -34.50 -20.38
CA ARG A 46 8.25 -35.98 -20.26
C ARG A 46 7.29 -36.63 -21.29
N ASP A 47 6.62 -37.72 -20.91
CA ASP A 47 5.90 -38.60 -21.85
C ASP A 47 4.62 -37.96 -22.43
N PHE A 48 3.98 -37.06 -21.69
CA PHE A 48 2.73 -36.40 -22.08
C PHE A 48 2.57 -35.04 -21.38
N ARG A 49 1.75 -34.15 -21.93
CA ARG A 49 1.67 -32.77 -21.41
C ARG A 49 0.79 -32.67 -20.17
N LEU A 50 1.15 -31.75 -19.29
CA LEU A 50 0.33 -31.25 -18.18
C LEU A 50 0.28 -29.73 -18.25
N LYS A 51 -0.85 -29.15 -17.85
CA LYS A 51 -1.03 -27.72 -17.60
C LYS A 51 -1.59 -27.53 -16.19
N ALA A 52 -1.04 -26.55 -15.49
CA ALA A 52 -1.61 -25.99 -14.28
C ALA A 52 -2.07 -24.55 -14.52
N GLU A 53 -3.07 -24.11 -13.78
CA GLU A 53 -3.61 -22.75 -13.85
C GLU A 53 -4.08 -22.32 -12.46
N ASN A 54 -3.57 -21.19 -11.97
CA ASN A 54 -4.06 -20.57 -10.75
C ASN A 54 -5.49 -20.04 -10.95
N ARG A 55 -6.41 -20.43 -10.07
CA ARG A 55 -7.79 -19.95 -10.07
C ARG A 55 -8.24 -19.58 -8.66
N TRP A 56 -9.25 -18.73 -8.58
CA TRP A 56 -9.88 -18.32 -7.34
C TRP A 56 -11.35 -18.74 -7.32
N SER A 57 -11.80 -19.33 -6.21
CA SER A 57 -13.22 -19.58 -5.93
C SER A 57 -13.78 -18.39 -5.14
N GLY A 58 -14.65 -17.60 -5.77
CA GLY A 58 -15.33 -16.47 -5.13
C GLY A 58 -16.21 -16.90 -3.96
N ASP A 59 -16.88 -18.05 -4.09
CA ASP A 59 -17.79 -18.61 -3.09
C ASP A 59 -17.02 -19.16 -1.87
N ASP A 60 -15.97 -19.95 -2.13
CA ASP A 60 -15.15 -20.54 -1.06
C ASP A 60 -14.11 -19.55 -0.49
N LYS A 61 -13.86 -18.45 -1.22
CA LYS A 61 -12.85 -17.42 -0.92
C LYS A 61 -11.44 -18.01 -0.75
N LYS A 62 -11.02 -18.84 -1.70
CA LYS A 62 -9.70 -19.47 -1.70
C LYS A 62 -9.17 -19.72 -3.12
N SER A 63 -7.84 -19.81 -3.23
CA SER A 63 -7.18 -20.26 -4.46
C SER A 63 -7.27 -21.78 -4.62
N PHE A 64 -7.26 -22.24 -5.87
CA PHE A 64 -7.08 -23.64 -6.25
C PHE A 64 -6.31 -23.71 -7.58
N ALA A 65 -5.65 -24.84 -7.84
CA ALA A 65 -5.02 -25.06 -9.15
C ALA A 65 -5.93 -25.92 -10.04
N TYR A 66 -6.28 -25.43 -11.23
CA TYR A 66 -6.93 -26.25 -12.25
C TYR A 66 -5.86 -26.98 -13.06
N LEU A 67 -6.02 -28.30 -13.19
CA LEU A 67 -5.06 -29.18 -13.83
C LEU A 67 -5.71 -29.89 -15.02
N GLU A 68 -5.00 -29.94 -16.14
CA GLU A 68 -5.42 -30.61 -17.38
C GLU A 68 -4.22 -31.30 -18.02
N TRP A 69 -4.37 -32.56 -18.43
CA TRP A 69 -3.29 -33.32 -19.08
C TRP A 69 -3.77 -34.12 -20.30
N ASP A 70 -2.81 -34.51 -21.13
CA ASP A 70 -3.08 -35.32 -22.31
C ASP A 70 -3.56 -36.73 -21.92
N ASN A 71 -4.57 -37.24 -22.64
CA ASN A 71 -5.07 -38.59 -22.42
C ASN A 71 -4.02 -39.66 -22.79
N VAL A 72 -3.63 -40.48 -21.81
CA VAL A 72 -2.73 -41.62 -21.99
C VAL A 72 -3.54 -42.85 -22.42
N LYS A 73 -3.19 -43.41 -23.57
CA LYS A 73 -3.86 -44.63 -24.11
C LYS A 73 -3.48 -45.86 -23.29
N ASP A 74 -4.42 -46.82 -23.22
CA ASP A 74 -4.20 -48.13 -22.60
C ASP A 74 -3.75 -48.05 -21.12
N ILE A 75 -4.31 -47.08 -20.39
CA ILE A 75 -4.11 -46.96 -18.95
C ILE A 75 -4.59 -48.24 -18.26
N ASP A 76 -3.81 -48.70 -17.29
CA ASP A 76 -4.18 -49.85 -16.49
C ASP A 76 -5.22 -49.46 -15.41
N LYS A 77 -5.54 -50.40 -14.53
CA LYS A 77 -6.55 -50.22 -13.47
C LYS A 77 -6.13 -49.27 -12.34
N THR A 78 -4.89 -48.79 -12.29
CA THR A 78 -4.41 -47.84 -11.27
C THR A 78 -4.76 -46.40 -11.62
N GLY A 79 -5.16 -46.13 -12.87
CA GLY A 79 -5.57 -44.79 -13.31
C GLY A 79 -4.45 -43.75 -13.21
N TYR A 80 -4.84 -42.49 -13.17
CA TYR A 80 -3.94 -41.36 -12.94
C TYR A 80 -3.75 -41.11 -11.44
N GLN A 81 -2.56 -40.64 -11.06
CA GLN A 81 -2.25 -40.11 -9.73
C GLN A 81 -1.53 -38.77 -9.83
N LEU A 82 -1.91 -37.83 -8.96
CA LEU A 82 -1.33 -36.48 -8.90
C LEU A 82 -0.28 -36.37 -7.81
N TYR A 83 0.88 -35.82 -8.19
CA TYR A 83 1.95 -35.46 -7.27
C TYR A 83 2.11 -33.95 -7.26
N GLN A 84 2.14 -33.38 -6.06
CA GLN A 84 2.38 -31.95 -5.80
C GLN A 84 3.68 -31.78 -5.01
N SER A 85 4.41 -30.70 -5.27
CA SER A 85 5.57 -30.26 -4.50
C SER A 85 5.54 -28.74 -4.28
N GLU A 86 6.02 -28.30 -3.10
CA GLU A 86 6.22 -26.88 -2.79
C GLU A 86 7.67 -26.42 -3.03
N ASP A 87 8.61 -27.36 -3.17
CA ASP A 87 10.06 -27.10 -3.28
C ASP A 87 10.72 -27.71 -4.53
N GLY A 88 9.95 -28.47 -5.32
CA GLY A 88 10.41 -29.24 -6.48
C GLY A 88 11.15 -30.55 -6.14
N ASN A 89 11.38 -30.84 -4.86
CA ASN A 89 12.18 -31.98 -4.39
C ASN A 89 11.33 -33.01 -3.62
N SER A 90 10.45 -32.50 -2.77
CA SER A 90 9.58 -33.28 -1.88
C SER A 90 8.20 -33.40 -2.52
N TRP A 91 7.80 -34.62 -2.87
CA TRP A 91 6.57 -34.89 -3.60
C TRP A 91 5.57 -35.64 -2.74
N SER A 92 4.33 -35.18 -2.75
CA SER A 92 3.22 -35.81 -2.03
C SER A 92 2.03 -36.02 -2.96
N VAL A 93 1.35 -37.15 -2.79
CA VAL A 93 0.15 -37.45 -3.56
C VAL A 93 -1.00 -36.53 -3.11
N ARG A 94 -1.82 -36.09 -4.08
CA ARG A 94 -3.04 -35.31 -3.85
C ARG A 94 -4.25 -36.02 -4.45
N SER A 95 -5.42 -35.73 -3.90
CA SER A 95 -6.67 -36.23 -4.47
C SER A 95 -6.91 -35.63 -5.85
N LEU A 96 -7.30 -36.46 -6.81
CA LEU A 96 -7.77 -36.03 -8.14
C LEU A 96 -9.29 -35.81 -8.19
N ASN A 97 -9.96 -36.02 -7.05
CA ASN A 97 -11.41 -36.09 -6.95
C ASN A 97 -12.03 -34.93 -6.17
N TYR A 98 -11.26 -33.90 -5.79
CA TYR A 98 -11.85 -32.70 -5.20
C TYR A 98 -12.93 -32.11 -6.13
N GLY A 99 -14.09 -31.75 -5.58
CA GLY A 99 -15.26 -31.27 -6.33
C GLY A 99 -16.07 -32.38 -7.04
N LYS A 100 -15.58 -33.62 -7.07
CA LYS A 100 -16.23 -34.77 -7.72
C LYS A 100 -16.85 -35.70 -6.68
N ALA A 101 -17.86 -36.45 -7.10
CA ALA A 101 -18.45 -37.49 -6.27
C ALA A 101 -17.47 -38.66 -6.11
N ILE A 102 -17.25 -39.13 -4.88
CA ILE A 102 -16.45 -40.31 -4.55
C ILE A 102 -17.33 -41.46 -4.07
N LYS A 103 -16.87 -42.69 -4.27
CA LYS A 103 -17.49 -43.93 -3.79
C LYS A 103 -16.67 -44.56 -2.68
N VAL A 104 -17.31 -44.84 -1.56
CA VAL A 104 -16.69 -45.37 -0.34
C VAL A 104 -17.36 -46.70 0.03
N LEU A 105 -16.54 -47.73 0.25
CA LEU A 105 -17.01 -48.99 0.82
C LEU A 105 -16.77 -49.00 2.33
N ASN A 106 -17.85 -48.96 3.11
CA ASN A 106 -17.84 -49.15 4.55
C ASN A 106 -17.83 -50.65 4.89
N ILE A 107 -16.76 -51.12 5.52
CA ILE A 107 -16.63 -52.50 6.00
C ILE A 107 -16.79 -52.49 7.52
N TYR A 108 -18.05 -52.59 7.94
CA TYR A 108 -18.42 -52.50 9.35
C TYR A 108 -18.30 -53.86 10.04
N PRO A 109 -17.86 -53.90 11.32
CA PRO A 109 -17.85 -55.14 12.08
C PRO A 109 -19.27 -55.71 12.23
N ASP A 110 -19.45 -57.04 12.30
CA ASP A 110 -20.75 -57.75 12.20
C ASP A 110 -21.81 -57.42 13.28
N LEU A 111 -22.15 -56.15 13.43
CA LEU A 111 -23.06 -55.56 14.40
C LEU A 111 -23.75 -54.38 13.72
N THR A 112 -25.08 -54.46 13.59
CA THR A 112 -25.87 -53.47 12.85
C THR A 112 -25.65 -52.03 13.32
N SER A 113 -25.50 -51.83 14.64
CA SER A 113 -25.26 -50.50 15.23
C SER A 113 -23.90 -49.91 14.90
N SER A 114 -22.98 -50.64 14.26
CA SER A 114 -21.70 -50.11 13.79
C SER A 114 -21.72 -49.61 12.35
N ASN A 115 -22.77 -49.94 11.57
CA ASN A 115 -22.93 -49.52 10.18
C ASN A 115 -23.45 -48.07 10.06
N ASN A 116 -22.67 -47.11 10.55
CA ASN A 116 -23.12 -45.71 10.65
C ASN A 116 -22.54 -44.77 9.60
N LEU A 117 -21.47 -45.16 8.88
CA LEU A 117 -20.74 -44.23 8.00
C LEU A 117 -21.66 -43.57 6.97
N LYS A 118 -22.59 -44.32 6.39
CA LYS A 118 -23.57 -43.77 5.45
C LYS A 118 -24.43 -42.68 6.09
N VAL A 119 -24.98 -42.94 7.28
CA VAL A 119 -25.78 -41.96 8.02
C VAL A 119 -24.95 -40.72 8.36
N TRP A 120 -23.69 -40.92 8.75
CA TRP A 120 -22.77 -39.84 9.06
C TRP A 120 -22.50 -38.94 7.86
N MET A 121 -22.13 -39.51 6.70
CA MET A 121 -21.86 -38.74 5.48
C MET A 121 -23.14 -38.08 4.93
N ASP A 122 -24.27 -38.79 4.95
CA ASP A 122 -25.56 -38.23 4.52
C ASP A 122 -26.01 -37.05 5.41
N SER A 123 -25.68 -37.07 6.70
CA SER A 123 -26.02 -35.98 7.63
C SER A 123 -25.26 -34.66 7.40
N LEU A 124 -24.19 -34.70 6.62
CA LEU A 124 -23.38 -33.52 6.27
C LEU A 124 -23.96 -32.74 5.07
N ASP A 125 -24.96 -33.29 4.39
CA ASP A 125 -25.63 -32.74 3.20
C ASP A 125 -24.67 -32.24 2.09
N LEU A 126 -23.53 -32.91 1.92
CA LEU A 126 -22.54 -32.56 0.91
C LEU A 126 -23.01 -32.90 -0.50
N LYS A 127 -23.23 -31.86 -1.32
CA LYS A 127 -23.68 -31.97 -2.71
C LYS A 127 -22.86 -31.08 -3.65
N ASN A 128 -22.75 -31.48 -4.91
CA ASN A 128 -22.19 -30.62 -5.95
C ASN A 128 -23.23 -29.59 -6.45
N SER A 129 -22.84 -28.72 -7.38
CA SER A 129 -23.73 -27.71 -7.98
C SER A 129 -24.95 -28.27 -8.73
N LYS A 130 -24.94 -29.58 -9.05
CA LYS A 130 -26.06 -30.29 -9.67
C LYS A 130 -26.96 -31.01 -8.64
N GLY A 131 -26.66 -30.89 -7.35
CA GLY A 131 -27.40 -31.54 -6.26
C GLY A 131 -27.01 -33.02 -6.02
N GLU A 132 -25.98 -33.54 -6.69
CA GLU A 132 -25.52 -34.92 -6.52
C GLU A 132 -24.67 -35.06 -5.26
N LYS A 133 -24.82 -36.17 -4.52
CA LYS A 133 -24.04 -36.43 -3.30
C LYS A 133 -22.56 -36.58 -3.62
N LEU A 134 -21.75 -35.84 -2.87
CA LEU A 134 -20.29 -35.82 -2.99
C LEU A 134 -19.63 -37.09 -2.42
N ILE A 135 -20.17 -37.67 -1.34
CA ILE A 135 -19.66 -38.93 -0.77
C ILE A 135 -20.77 -39.98 -0.80
N ASN A 136 -20.56 -41.03 -1.60
CA ASN A 136 -21.50 -42.14 -1.74
C ASN A 136 -20.98 -43.35 -0.99
N VAL A 137 -21.73 -43.80 0.02
CA VAL A 137 -21.31 -44.90 0.90
C VAL A 137 -22.16 -46.14 0.64
N ASP A 138 -21.49 -47.23 0.26
CA ASP A 138 -22.04 -48.58 0.31
C ASP A 138 -21.47 -49.32 1.53
N ALA A 139 -22.14 -50.38 1.96
CA ALA A 139 -21.73 -51.11 3.16
C ALA A 139 -21.67 -52.63 2.94
N SER A 140 -20.72 -53.28 3.61
CA SER A 140 -20.62 -54.74 3.73
C SER A 140 -20.18 -55.11 5.15
N SER A 141 -20.67 -56.24 5.66
CA SER A 141 -20.20 -56.77 6.93
C SER A 141 -18.77 -57.30 6.78
N GLN A 142 -17.98 -57.27 7.86
CA GLN A 142 -16.63 -57.83 7.85
C GLN A 142 -16.60 -59.31 7.51
N ARG A 143 -17.61 -60.09 7.92
CA ARG A 143 -17.74 -61.50 7.54
C ARG A 143 -17.99 -61.69 6.06
N ASP A 144 -18.92 -60.94 5.47
CA ASP A 144 -19.23 -61.09 4.06
C ASP A 144 -18.05 -60.65 3.18
N TYR A 145 -17.42 -59.53 3.55
CA TYR A 145 -16.20 -59.08 2.90
C TYR A 145 -15.07 -60.12 3.02
N SER A 146 -14.90 -60.71 4.21
CA SER A 146 -13.89 -61.75 4.45
C SER A 146 -14.13 -63.03 3.66
N ALA A 147 -15.39 -63.37 3.37
CA ALA A 147 -15.76 -64.54 2.58
C ALA A 147 -15.48 -64.33 1.07
N ASN A 148 -15.74 -63.15 0.54
CA ASN A 148 -15.48 -62.84 -0.88
C ASN A 148 -15.20 -61.34 -1.10
N PRO A 149 -13.96 -60.87 -0.87
CA PRO A 149 -13.66 -59.44 -0.92
C PRO A 149 -13.82 -58.86 -2.32
N ASN A 150 -13.45 -59.63 -3.36
CA ASN A 150 -13.53 -59.16 -4.75
C ASN A 150 -14.98 -58.97 -5.24
N LYS A 151 -15.96 -59.70 -4.69
CA LYS A 151 -17.39 -59.45 -4.96
C LYS A 151 -17.80 -58.02 -4.60
N TYR A 152 -17.20 -57.47 -3.54
CA TYR A 152 -17.47 -56.10 -3.10
C TYR A 152 -16.53 -55.12 -3.79
N LEU A 153 -15.23 -55.38 -3.83
CA LEU A 153 -14.27 -54.41 -4.39
C LEU A 153 -14.44 -54.17 -5.90
N LYS A 154 -14.89 -55.18 -6.65
CA LYS A 154 -14.86 -55.16 -8.11
C LYS A 154 -16.23 -55.26 -8.75
N ASN A 155 -16.39 -54.57 -9.87
CA ASN A 155 -17.55 -54.71 -10.75
C ASN A 155 -17.50 -56.03 -11.55
N ALA A 156 -18.51 -56.26 -12.41
CA ALA A 156 -18.60 -57.44 -13.26
C ALA A 156 -17.44 -57.56 -14.27
N GLN A 157 -16.78 -56.45 -14.60
CA GLN A 157 -15.61 -56.37 -15.48
C GLN A 157 -14.29 -56.64 -14.74
N GLY A 158 -14.33 -56.83 -13.42
CA GLY A 158 -13.14 -57.08 -12.59
C GLY A 158 -12.36 -55.81 -12.21
N GLU A 159 -12.94 -54.63 -12.43
CA GLU A 159 -12.37 -53.32 -12.12
C GLU A 159 -12.82 -52.84 -10.74
N TYR A 160 -11.97 -52.09 -10.05
CA TYR A 160 -12.33 -51.51 -8.76
C TYR A 160 -13.40 -50.44 -8.92
N GLN A 161 -14.47 -50.54 -8.13
CA GLN A 161 -15.63 -49.64 -8.21
C GLN A 161 -15.70 -48.59 -7.09
N TYR A 162 -14.76 -48.64 -6.14
CA TYR A 162 -14.66 -47.73 -5.01
C TYR A 162 -13.34 -46.97 -5.05
N ASP A 163 -13.35 -45.73 -4.55
CA ASP A 163 -12.18 -44.88 -4.41
C ASP A 163 -11.49 -45.11 -3.07
N VAL A 164 -12.30 -45.37 -2.02
CA VAL A 164 -11.83 -45.55 -0.65
C VAL A 164 -12.56 -46.70 0.05
N ILE A 165 -11.83 -47.43 0.89
CA ILE A 165 -12.40 -48.38 1.87
C ILE A 165 -12.30 -47.76 3.26
N MET A 166 -13.33 -47.90 4.07
CA MET A 166 -13.26 -47.62 5.51
C MET A 166 -13.56 -48.88 6.32
N PHE A 167 -12.68 -49.25 7.24
CA PHE A 167 -12.93 -50.32 8.22
C PHE A 167 -13.36 -49.72 9.57
N GLY A 168 -14.19 -50.42 10.34
CA GLY A 168 -14.68 -49.93 11.65
C GLY A 168 -16.04 -49.22 11.52
N SER A 169 -16.46 -48.32 12.40
CA SER A 169 -15.83 -47.70 13.57
C SER A 169 -16.53 -48.13 14.87
N TRP A 170 -16.02 -49.17 15.54
CA TRP A 170 -16.63 -49.72 16.75
C TRP A 170 -15.57 -50.11 17.78
N ASP A 171 -15.94 -50.13 19.06
CA ASP A 171 -15.03 -50.55 20.13
C ASP A 171 -14.49 -51.96 19.90
N TYR A 172 -13.16 -52.12 20.02
CA TYR A 172 -12.44 -53.35 19.68
C TYR A 172 -12.81 -53.89 18.28
N ASN A 173 -13.31 -53.04 17.37
CA ASN A 173 -13.89 -53.46 16.10
C ASN A 173 -14.78 -54.73 16.23
N ASN A 174 -15.57 -54.81 17.31
CA ASN A 174 -16.40 -55.97 17.68
C ASN A 174 -15.64 -57.31 17.82
N HIS A 175 -14.36 -57.29 18.18
CA HIS A 175 -13.49 -58.47 18.31
C HIS A 175 -13.30 -59.27 17.01
N ILE A 176 -13.50 -58.64 15.86
CA ILE A 176 -13.43 -59.29 14.54
C ILE A 176 -12.20 -58.78 13.80
N ASP A 177 -11.36 -59.72 13.38
CA ASP A 177 -10.31 -59.51 12.38
C ASP A 177 -10.82 -59.87 10.97
N ILE A 178 -10.18 -59.33 9.95
CA ILE A 178 -10.43 -59.74 8.56
C ILE A 178 -9.74 -61.07 8.24
N SER A 179 -10.23 -61.79 7.23
CA SER A 179 -9.55 -63.00 6.75
C SER A 179 -8.24 -62.70 6.00
N VAL A 180 -7.40 -63.71 5.82
CA VAL A 180 -6.20 -63.61 4.96
C VAL A 180 -6.57 -63.22 3.52
N SER A 181 -7.70 -63.71 3.01
CA SER A 181 -8.20 -63.36 1.67
C SER A 181 -8.58 -61.87 1.59
N ALA A 182 -9.30 -61.37 2.59
CA ALA A 182 -9.62 -59.94 2.70
C ALA A 182 -8.36 -59.09 2.80
N ARG A 183 -7.41 -59.44 3.67
CA ARG A 183 -6.11 -58.75 3.79
C ARG A 183 -5.39 -58.65 2.46
N ASN A 184 -5.28 -59.76 1.72
CA ASN A 184 -4.61 -59.78 0.42
C ASN A 184 -5.33 -58.90 -0.62
N ALA A 185 -6.67 -58.93 -0.62
CA ALA A 185 -7.47 -58.11 -1.52
C ALA A 185 -7.39 -56.60 -1.16
N THR A 186 -7.38 -56.27 0.12
CA THR A 186 -7.14 -54.91 0.62
C THR A 186 -5.75 -54.43 0.26
N GLN A 187 -4.70 -55.25 0.40
CA GLN A 187 -3.35 -54.88 -0.03
C GLN A 187 -3.32 -54.58 -1.55
N ALA A 188 -3.93 -55.43 -2.38
CA ALA A 188 -4.00 -55.18 -3.82
C ALA A 188 -4.80 -53.91 -4.18
N PHE A 189 -5.77 -53.51 -3.34
CA PHE A 189 -6.49 -52.25 -3.48
C PHE A 189 -5.58 -51.06 -3.14
N ILE A 190 -4.83 -51.15 -2.05
CA ILE A 190 -3.82 -50.15 -1.63
C ILE A 190 -2.75 -50.00 -2.72
N ASP A 191 -2.22 -51.10 -3.24
CA ASP A 191 -1.18 -51.11 -4.29
C ASP A 191 -1.68 -50.51 -5.61
N SER A 192 -3.01 -50.38 -5.80
CA SER A 192 -3.60 -49.70 -6.95
C SER A 192 -3.66 -48.17 -6.81
N GLY A 193 -3.13 -47.61 -5.72
CA GLY A 193 -3.15 -46.18 -5.40
C GLY A 193 -4.42 -45.72 -4.67
N ARG A 194 -5.37 -46.61 -4.41
CA ARG A 194 -6.66 -46.28 -3.78
C ARG A 194 -6.59 -46.25 -2.26
N GLY A 195 -7.50 -45.49 -1.65
CA GLY A 195 -7.43 -45.13 -0.24
C GLY A 195 -7.97 -46.18 0.73
N VAL A 196 -7.33 -46.34 1.89
CA VAL A 196 -7.90 -47.13 3.00
C VAL A 196 -7.84 -46.35 4.31
N LEU A 197 -9.00 -46.19 4.95
CA LEU A 197 -9.14 -45.61 6.29
C LEU A 197 -9.45 -46.71 7.31
N PHE A 198 -8.51 -46.96 8.21
CA PHE A 198 -8.65 -47.87 9.33
C PHE A 198 -9.31 -47.14 10.51
N GLY A 199 -10.49 -47.59 10.92
CA GLY A 199 -11.21 -47.06 12.08
C GLY A 199 -10.75 -47.67 13.41
N HIS A 200 -11.45 -47.28 14.48
CA HIS A 200 -11.12 -47.63 15.85
C HIS A 200 -10.87 -49.13 16.07
N ASP A 201 -9.76 -49.43 16.74
CA ASP A 201 -9.29 -50.77 17.11
C ASP A 201 -9.22 -51.82 15.97
N THR A 202 -9.19 -51.40 14.71
CA THR A 202 -8.91 -52.32 13.58
C THR A 202 -7.46 -52.80 13.63
N ILE A 203 -6.50 -51.87 13.64
CA ILE A 203 -5.08 -52.13 13.88
C ILE A 203 -4.80 -51.96 15.38
N THR A 204 -4.40 -53.00 16.09
CA THR A 204 -4.19 -53.00 17.56
C THR A 204 -3.34 -54.22 17.96
N PRO A 205 -2.51 -54.21 19.02
CA PRO A 205 -1.60 -55.30 19.33
C PRO A 205 -2.24 -56.70 19.37
N ASN A 206 -1.44 -57.73 19.11
CA ASN A 206 -1.91 -59.11 18.93
C ASN A 206 -2.57 -59.76 20.17
N ASP A 207 -2.53 -59.13 21.35
CA ASP A 207 -3.37 -59.54 22.49
C ASP A 207 -4.88 -59.41 22.19
N ARG A 208 -5.21 -58.78 21.05
CA ARG A 208 -6.55 -58.64 20.50
C ARG A 208 -6.86 -59.50 19.26
N SER A 209 -5.97 -60.41 18.87
CA SER A 209 -6.15 -61.35 17.73
C SER A 209 -6.37 -60.71 16.35
N HIS A 210 -5.97 -59.46 16.14
CA HIS A 210 -6.10 -58.74 14.85
C HIS A 210 -4.88 -58.92 13.93
N THR A 211 -4.45 -60.16 13.73
CA THR A 211 -3.21 -60.48 12.99
C THR A 211 -3.22 -59.92 11.57
N ASN A 212 -4.34 -60.00 10.87
CA ASN A 212 -4.45 -59.59 9.47
C ASN A 212 -4.49 -58.07 9.33
N PHE A 213 -5.28 -57.36 10.14
CA PHE A 213 -5.23 -55.90 10.19
C PHE A 213 -3.84 -55.37 10.56
N ASN A 214 -3.16 -56.00 11.53
CA ASN A 214 -1.85 -55.57 11.98
C ASN A 214 -0.76 -55.63 10.91
N SER A 215 -0.96 -56.37 9.82
CA SER A 215 -0.03 -56.37 8.68
C SER A 215 0.12 -54.99 8.02
N PHE A 216 -0.86 -54.09 8.16
CA PHE A 216 -0.83 -52.73 7.61
C PHE A 216 -0.15 -51.70 8.53
N ALA A 217 0.16 -52.05 9.78
CA ALA A 217 0.71 -51.11 10.76
C ALA A 217 2.03 -50.46 10.29
N SER A 218 2.92 -51.25 9.68
CA SER A 218 4.20 -50.76 9.16
C SER A 218 4.04 -49.75 8.01
N GLN A 219 3.06 -49.96 7.12
CA GLN A 219 2.76 -49.03 6.02
C GLN A 219 2.21 -47.70 6.54
N LEU A 220 1.49 -47.72 7.66
CA LEU A 220 1.05 -46.52 8.38
C LEU A 220 2.13 -45.93 9.32
N GLY A 221 3.33 -46.52 9.38
CA GLY A 221 4.41 -46.07 10.26
C GLY A 221 4.10 -46.26 11.75
N LEU A 222 3.26 -47.24 12.10
CA LEU A 222 2.84 -47.50 13.46
C LEU A 222 3.67 -48.63 14.11
N LYS A 223 4.06 -48.40 15.36
CA LYS A 223 4.53 -49.42 16.29
C LYS A 223 3.34 -49.95 17.10
N LEU A 224 3.27 -51.27 17.24
CA LEU A 224 2.28 -51.94 18.08
C LEU A 224 2.94 -52.49 19.35
N GLN A 225 2.38 -52.16 20.52
CA GLN A 225 2.87 -52.65 21.80
C GLN A 225 1.74 -52.81 22.83
N ALA A 226 1.46 -54.04 23.21
CA ALA A 226 0.44 -54.35 24.22
C ALA A 226 0.76 -53.68 25.57
N LYS A 227 -0.28 -53.24 26.28
CA LYS A 227 -0.19 -52.55 27.59
C LYS A 227 0.65 -51.25 27.60
N SER A 228 1.06 -50.76 26.44
CA SER A 228 1.71 -49.46 26.19
C SER A 228 0.87 -48.67 25.19
N PHE A 229 1.21 -47.41 24.92
CA PHE A 229 0.52 -46.57 23.93
C PHE A 229 -1.02 -46.57 24.07
N GLN A 230 -1.51 -46.49 25.32
CA GLN A 230 -2.93 -46.43 25.64
C GLN A 230 -3.25 -45.03 26.13
N LEU A 231 -3.64 -44.16 25.22
CA LEU A 231 -4.04 -42.79 25.53
C LEU A 231 -5.49 -42.58 25.08
N GLY A 232 -6.36 -42.10 25.96
CA GLY A 232 -7.74 -41.84 25.57
C GLY A 232 -8.35 -40.66 26.28
N SER A 233 -9.25 -39.98 25.58
CA SER A 233 -9.87 -38.73 26.00
C SER A 233 -11.19 -38.49 25.27
N ARG A 234 -11.94 -37.51 25.75
CA ARG A 234 -13.06 -36.87 25.06
C ARG A 234 -12.66 -35.58 24.34
N ASN A 235 -11.38 -35.22 24.41
CA ASN A 235 -10.86 -33.97 23.86
C ASN A 235 -9.74 -34.29 22.89
N VAL A 236 -9.82 -33.75 21.68
CA VAL A 236 -8.76 -33.81 20.68
C VAL A 236 -8.49 -32.42 20.12
N LYS A 237 -7.32 -32.23 19.54
CA LYS A 237 -6.91 -30.97 18.92
C LYS A 237 -6.33 -31.20 17.54
N ILE A 238 -6.69 -30.34 16.60
CA ILE A 238 -6.00 -30.25 15.31
C ILE A 238 -4.58 -29.71 15.55
N THR A 239 -3.58 -30.48 15.13
CA THR A 239 -2.15 -30.12 15.25
C THR A 239 -1.48 -29.88 13.90
N ASN A 240 -2.14 -30.28 12.82
CA ASN A 240 -1.72 -29.96 11.46
C ASN A 240 -2.89 -29.31 10.71
N ASN A 241 -2.75 -28.02 10.43
CA ASN A 241 -3.75 -27.20 9.72
C ASN A 241 -3.63 -27.30 8.19
N GLY A 242 -2.84 -28.25 7.70
CA GLY A 242 -2.53 -28.46 6.29
C GLY A 242 -3.72 -29.01 5.48
N TYR A 243 -3.41 -29.53 4.30
CA TYR A 243 -4.37 -29.81 3.23
C TYR A 243 -5.61 -30.65 3.64
N LEU A 244 -5.46 -31.60 4.59
CA LEU A 244 -6.57 -32.44 5.01
C LEU A 244 -7.65 -31.62 5.73
N MET A 245 -7.32 -30.50 6.34
CA MET A 245 -8.28 -29.64 7.06
C MET A 245 -9.00 -28.63 6.15
N LYS A 246 -8.83 -28.73 4.82
CA LYS A 246 -9.28 -27.69 3.86
C LYS A 246 -10.40 -28.11 2.90
N TYR A 247 -10.69 -29.41 2.77
CA TYR A 247 -11.72 -29.88 1.85
C TYR A 247 -12.30 -31.25 2.27
N PRO A 248 -13.63 -31.47 2.14
CA PRO A 248 -14.65 -30.52 1.67
C PRO A 248 -15.05 -29.48 2.73
N PHE A 249 -14.69 -29.69 3.99
CA PHE A 249 -14.92 -28.71 5.05
C PHE A 249 -13.62 -28.04 5.45
N GLU A 250 -13.59 -26.71 5.40
CA GLU A 250 -12.53 -25.98 6.08
C GLU A 250 -12.79 -25.98 7.59
N LEU A 251 -11.81 -26.47 8.35
CA LEU A 251 -11.82 -26.42 9.82
C LEU A 251 -10.97 -25.26 10.32
N GLN A 252 -11.34 -24.74 11.50
CA GLN A 252 -10.56 -23.71 12.18
C GLN A 252 -9.16 -24.22 12.51
N ASN A 253 -8.17 -23.33 12.45
CA ASN A 253 -6.81 -23.69 12.83
C ASN A 253 -6.75 -24.03 14.32
N ASP A 254 -6.00 -25.07 14.66
CA ASP A 254 -5.73 -25.47 16.05
C ASP A 254 -6.99 -25.77 16.88
N LEU A 255 -8.11 -26.10 16.21
CA LEU A 255 -9.41 -26.31 16.83
C LEU A 255 -9.37 -27.43 17.88
N ASP A 256 -9.82 -27.10 19.08
CA ASP A 256 -10.13 -28.06 20.13
C ASP A 256 -11.54 -28.63 19.92
N LEU A 257 -11.64 -29.95 19.94
CA LEU A 257 -12.87 -30.68 19.65
C LEU A 257 -13.26 -31.55 20.85
N THR A 258 -14.54 -31.48 21.21
CA THR A 258 -15.15 -32.46 22.09
C THR A 258 -15.71 -33.61 21.26
N ILE A 259 -15.28 -34.82 21.57
CA ILE A 259 -15.64 -36.06 20.90
C ILE A 259 -16.21 -37.06 21.92
N PRO A 260 -16.92 -38.11 21.48
CA PRO A 260 -17.15 -39.26 22.34
C PRO A 260 -15.82 -39.82 22.85
N LEU A 261 -15.87 -40.47 24.01
CA LEU A 261 -14.68 -41.07 24.58
C LEU A 261 -14.08 -42.04 23.57
N THR A 262 -12.78 -41.91 23.29
CA THR A 262 -12.05 -42.90 22.53
C THR A 262 -10.58 -42.93 22.92
N HIS A 263 -9.80 -43.83 22.34
CA HIS A 263 -8.44 -44.10 22.74
C HIS A 263 -7.59 -44.72 21.63
N THR A 264 -6.29 -44.53 21.72
CA THR A 264 -5.33 -45.52 21.23
C THR A 264 -5.29 -46.71 22.20
N TRP A 265 -5.11 -47.91 21.65
CA TRP A 265 -4.90 -49.14 22.40
C TRP A 265 -3.68 -49.89 21.89
N GLY A 266 -2.49 -49.35 22.16
CA GLY A 266 -1.25 -50.00 21.78
C GLY A 266 -0.69 -49.62 20.42
N GLN A 267 -1.22 -48.58 19.78
CA GLN A 267 -0.68 -48.01 18.54
C GLN A 267 0.08 -46.71 18.85
N GLY A 268 1.28 -46.55 18.31
CA GLY A 268 2.01 -45.28 18.33
C GLY A 268 2.74 -45.03 17.02
N ILE A 269 2.86 -43.76 16.61
CA ILE A 269 3.58 -43.36 15.40
C ILE A 269 5.09 -43.42 15.66
N LEU A 270 5.85 -44.07 14.76
CA LEU A 270 7.30 -44.14 14.87
C LEU A 270 7.94 -42.75 14.63
N PRO A 271 8.99 -42.34 15.38
CA PRO A 271 9.58 -41.00 15.28
C PRO A 271 10.10 -40.60 13.89
N ASN A 272 10.50 -41.57 13.06
CA ASN A 272 11.05 -41.34 11.71
C ASN A 272 10.11 -41.80 10.60
N ALA A 273 8.82 -42.01 10.90
CA ALA A 273 7.84 -42.36 9.88
C ALA A 273 7.51 -41.14 9.00
N THR A 274 7.13 -41.41 7.75
CA THR A 274 6.52 -40.41 6.84
C THR A 274 5.07 -40.10 7.21
N THR A 275 4.57 -40.69 8.29
CA THR A 275 3.21 -40.55 8.80
C THR A 275 2.96 -39.14 9.29
N THR A 276 1.92 -38.52 8.74
CA THR A 276 1.43 -37.22 9.20
C THR A 276 0.40 -37.41 10.30
N LYS A 277 0.68 -36.89 11.50
CA LYS A 277 -0.30 -36.74 12.58
C LYS A 277 -1.13 -35.47 12.33
N TRP A 278 -2.45 -35.60 12.29
CA TRP A 278 -3.36 -34.50 12.02
C TRP A 278 -4.04 -33.98 13.28
N LEU A 279 -4.47 -34.91 14.13
CA LEU A 279 -5.14 -34.62 15.39
C LEU A 279 -4.49 -35.43 16.52
N GLU A 280 -4.50 -34.87 17.73
CA GLU A 280 -4.02 -35.55 18.93
C GLU A 280 -4.96 -35.43 20.12
N PHE A 281 -4.89 -36.37 21.06
CA PHE A 281 -5.66 -36.37 22.30
C PHE A 281 -5.13 -35.34 23.30
N LYS A 282 -6.06 -34.64 23.95
CA LYS A 282 -5.80 -33.69 25.03
C LYS A 282 -6.22 -34.22 26.40
N PRO A 283 -5.56 -33.78 27.49
CA PRO A 283 -6.04 -34.04 28.84
C PRO A 283 -7.42 -33.38 29.10
N PRO A 284 -8.19 -33.84 30.09
CA PRO A 284 -7.89 -34.97 30.97
C PRO A 284 -8.00 -36.30 30.23
N TYR A 285 -7.05 -37.19 30.52
CA TYR A 285 -7.00 -38.51 29.92
C TYR A 285 -7.78 -39.52 30.76
N ASN A 286 -8.65 -40.30 30.11
CA ASN A 286 -9.31 -41.47 30.70
C ASN A 286 -8.35 -42.65 30.83
N TRP A 287 -7.42 -42.78 29.86
CA TRP A 287 -6.30 -43.70 29.91
C TRP A 287 -5.03 -42.92 29.64
N ASN A 288 -4.01 -43.07 30.49
CA ASN A 288 -2.76 -42.33 30.40
C ASN A 288 -1.53 -43.24 30.50
N LYS A 289 -1.29 -44.03 29.44
CA LYS A 289 -0.09 -44.85 29.29
C LYS A 289 0.57 -44.54 27.94
N PRO A 290 1.23 -43.37 27.78
CA PRO A 290 1.82 -42.95 26.52
C PRO A 290 3.00 -43.83 26.06
N GLY A 291 3.46 -44.75 26.91
CA GLY A 291 4.54 -45.69 26.61
C GLY A 291 5.92 -45.22 27.05
N ASP A 292 6.94 -45.79 26.44
CA ASP A 292 8.37 -45.60 26.76
C ASP A 292 9.04 -44.49 25.92
N GLY A 293 8.26 -43.73 25.14
CA GLY A 293 8.76 -42.70 24.22
C GLY A 293 9.29 -43.25 22.88
N SER A 294 9.25 -44.56 22.65
CA SER A 294 9.68 -45.15 21.37
C SER A 294 8.71 -44.94 20.21
N ALA A 295 7.48 -44.50 20.49
CA ALA A 295 6.47 -44.12 19.51
C ALA A 295 5.47 -43.13 20.13
N ASP A 296 4.85 -42.31 19.28
CA ASP A 296 3.86 -41.30 19.67
C ASP A 296 2.43 -41.88 19.67
N ALA A 297 1.90 -42.10 20.87
CA ALA A 297 0.54 -42.62 21.08
C ALA A 297 -0.54 -41.54 21.13
N THR A 298 -0.20 -40.26 20.94
CA THR A 298 -1.17 -39.17 21.14
C THR A 298 -2.12 -38.99 19.97
N PHE A 299 -1.88 -39.62 18.82
CA PHE A 299 -2.67 -39.37 17.62
C PHE A 299 -4.13 -39.83 17.74
N TYR A 300 -5.04 -38.99 17.24
CA TYR A 300 -6.44 -39.33 16.97
C TYR A 300 -6.65 -39.64 15.48
N LEU A 301 -5.97 -38.93 14.58
CA LEU A 301 -5.96 -39.16 13.14
C LEU A 301 -4.53 -39.07 12.63
N ALA A 302 -4.12 -40.09 11.88
CA ALA A 302 -2.83 -40.13 11.22
C ALA A 302 -2.97 -40.68 9.79
N THR A 303 -2.15 -40.21 8.85
CA THR A 303 -2.14 -40.70 7.47
C THR A 303 -0.72 -40.94 6.98
N ASN A 304 -0.55 -41.92 6.10
CA ASN A 304 0.67 -42.13 5.34
C ASN A 304 0.30 -42.58 3.92
N ASN A 305 0.73 -41.84 2.90
CA ASN A 305 0.34 -42.06 1.50
C ASN A 305 -1.19 -42.15 1.31
N ASN A 306 -1.67 -43.28 0.81
CA ASN A 306 -3.09 -43.61 0.61
C ASN A 306 -3.70 -44.38 1.79
N LEU A 307 -3.09 -44.34 2.98
CA LEU A 307 -3.61 -44.95 4.20
C LEU A 307 -3.90 -43.90 5.27
N GLY A 308 -4.96 -44.13 6.04
CA GLY A 308 -5.26 -43.38 7.26
C GLY A 308 -5.66 -44.29 8.40
N MET A 309 -5.45 -43.85 9.63
CA MET A 309 -6.05 -44.44 10.83
C MET A 309 -6.71 -43.36 11.67
N ILE A 310 -7.97 -43.57 12.07
CA ILE A 310 -8.75 -42.66 12.91
C ILE A 310 -9.33 -43.40 14.12
N GLN A 311 -9.31 -42.77 15.28
CA GLN A 311 -9.79 -43.37 16.55
C GLN A 311 -11.29 -43.16 16.79
N THR A 312 -12.09 -42.66 15.85
CA THR A 312 -13.55 -42.60 16.00
C THR A 312 -14.10 -44.03 16.16
N GLY A 313 -14.83 -44.35 17.24
CA GLY A 313 -15.54 -45.63 17.36
C GLY A 313 -15.85 -46.19 18.77
N HIS A 314 -15.21 -45.73 19.84
CA HIS A 314 -15.47 -46.19 21.23
C HIS A 314 -16.72 -45.54 21.86
N SER A 315 -17.83 -45.53 21.13
CA SER A 315 -18.95 -44.63 21.40
C SER A 315 -20.34 -45.24 21.15
N ASN A 316 -20.40 -46.56 20.97
CA ASN A 316 -21.59 -47.30 20.56
C ASN A 316 -22.24 -46.74 19.28
N GLY A 317 -21.41 -46.31 18.31
CA GLY A 317 -21.86 -45.81 17.01
C GLY A 317 -22.24 -44.32 16.98
N THR A 318 -21.96 -43.57 18.06
CA THR A 318 -22.19 -42.12 18.09
C THR A 318 -20.98 -41.35 17.55
N SER A 319 -21.22 -40.18 16.93
CA SER A 319 -20.19 -39.26 16.45
C SER A 319 -20.68 -37.82 16.52
N THR A 320 -19.78 -36.86 16.75
CA THR A 320 -20.12 -35.43 16.64
C THR A 320 -20.12 -34.94 15.19
N PRO A 321 -20.76 -33.80 14.87
CA PRO A 321 -20.68 -33.21 13.55
C PRO A 321 -19.25 -32.97 13.05
N ASP A 322 -18.34 -32.56 13.93
CA ASP A 322 -16.96 -32.27 13.53
C ASP A 322 -16.14 -33.54 13.27
N GLU A 323 -16.37 -34.64 14.02
CA GLU A 323 -15.79 -35.95 13.65
C GLU A 323 -16.24 -36.37 12.25
N ARG A 324 -17.52 -36.15 11.91
CA ARG A 324 -18.04 -36.49 10.57
C ARG A 324 -17.38 -35.64 9.48
N LYS A 325 -17.15 -34.34 9.72
CA LYS A 325 -16.40 -33.48 8.79
C LYS A 325 -14.96 -33.95 8.61
N ILE A 326 -14.28 -34.33 9.70
CA ILE A 326 -12.91 -34.86 9.64
C ILE A 326 -12.86 -36.17 8.85
N ILE A 327 -13.82 -37.07 9.06
CA ILE A 327 -13.93 -38.31 8.28
C ILE A 327 -14.17 -37.98 6.81
N ALA A 328 -15.11 -37.09 6.49
CA ALA A 328 -15.39 -36.67 5.11
C ALA A 328 -14.14 -36.10 4.41
N ASN A 329 -13.41 -35.21 5.09
CA ASN A 329 -12.13 -34.68 4.61
C ASN A 329 -11.10 -35.80 4.39
N THR A 330 -10.97 -36.72 5.34
CA THR A 330 -10.02 -37.84 5.23
C THR A 330 -10.34 -38.73 4.04
N LEU A 331 -11.61 -39.11 3.86
CA LEU A 331 -12.06 -39.91 2.72
C LEU A 331 -11.75 -39.23 1.39
N TYR A 332 -11.98 -37.93 1.26
CA TYR A 332 -11.63 -37.19 0.04
C TYR A 332 -10.14 -37.19 -0.27
N ASN A 333 -9.32 -36.97 0.76
CA ASN A 333 -7.87 -36.94 0.62
C ASN A 333 -7.25 -38.31 0.32
N LEU A 334 -7.95 -39.39 0.69
CA LEU A 334 -7.57 -40.76 0.36
C LEU A 334 -8.06 -41.21 -1.03
N ALA A 335 -9.02 -40.50 -1.65
CA ALA A 335 -9.52 -40.77 -3.00
C ALA A 335 -8.54 -40.27 -4.08
N GLN A 336 -7.36 -40.89 -4.18
CA GLN A 336 -6.20 -40.38 -4.93
C GLN A 336 -6.10 -40.80 -6.40
N VAL A 337 -7.04 -41.62 -6.90
CA VAL A 337 -7.04 -42.17 -8.26
C VAL A 337 -8.18 -41.57 -9.08
N SER A 338 -7.92 -41.24 -10.35
CA SER A 338 -8.97 -40.85 -11.30
C SER A 338 -8.66 -41.36 -12.71
N PHE A 339 -9.67 -41.53 -13.54
CA PHE A 339 -9.53 -41.83 -14.98
C PHE A 339 -9.83 -40.61 -15.87
N GLU A 340 -10.27 -39.52 -15.26
CA GLU A 340 -10.45 -38.23 -15.94
C GLU A 340 -9.08 -37.62 -16.29
N THR A 341 -9.07 -36.69 -17.24
CA THR A 341 -7.85 -35.95 -17.64
C THR A 341 -7.81 -34.53 -17.08
N THR A 342 -8.68 -34.23 -16.11
CA THR A 342 -8.75 -32.94 -15.44
C THR A 342 -8.96 -33.12 -13.94
N ALA A 343 -8.42 -32.20 -13.15
CA ALA A 343 -8.63 -32.13 -11.70
C ALA A 343 -8.53 -30.70 -11.18
N GLN A 344 -8.95 -30.52 -9.93
CA GLN A 344 -8.77 -29.27 -9.20
C GLN A 344 -7.98 -29.60 -7.94
N ASP A 345 -6.78 -29.07 -7.80
CA ASP A 345 -6.02 -29.17 -6.56
C ASP A 345 -6.51 -28.08 -5.60
N GLN A 346 -7.39 -28.47 -4.68
CA GLN A 346 -8.00 -27.62 -3.67
C GLN A 346 -7.10 -27.43 -2.42
N THR A 347 -5.86 -27.92 -2.47
CA THR A 347 -4.94 -27.93 -1.32
C THR A 347 -3.86 -26.87 -1.37
N VAL A 348 -3.70 -26.21 -2.52
CA VAL A 348 -2.78 -25.09 -2.65
C VAL A 348 -3.20 -23.94 -1.76
N LYS A 349 -2.22 -23.17 -1.30
CA LYS A 349 -2.46 -21.97 -0.52
C LYS A 349 -1.45 -20.90 -0.90
N ASP A 350 -1.96 -19.68 -1.05
CA ASP A 350 -1.13 -18.48 -1.01
C ASP A 350 -0.96 -18.07 0.46
N ASP A 351 0.23 -18.33 1.01
CA ASP A 351 0.62 -18.00 2.38
C ASP A 351 1.72 -16.91 2.43
N GLN A 352 1.96 -16.21 1.31
CA GLN A 352 3.01 -15.23 1.18
C GLN A 352 2.45 -13.81 1.26
N ALA A 353 3.01 -13.01 2.17
CA ALA A 353 2.59 -11.62 2.31
C ALA A 353 2.88 -10.78 1.05
N PRO A 354 1.99 -9.84 0.69
CA PRO A 354 2.22 -8.92 -0.43
C PRO A 354 3.49 -8.09 -0.28
N SER A 355 3.90 -7.49 -1.39
CA SER A 355 4.91 -6.44 -1.38
C SER A 355 4.45 -5.22 -0.57
N LEU A 356 5.40 -4.39 -0.14
CA LEU A 356 5.05 -3.10 0.45
C LEU A 356 4.31 -2.25 -0.58
N ALA A 357 3.29 -1.51 -0.14
CA ALA A 357 2.56 -0.60 -1.01
C ALA A 357 3.49 0.44 -1.64
N THR A 358 3.17 0.80 -2.87
CA THR A 358 3.58 2.04 -3.51
C THR A 358 2.54 3.12 -3.21
N ALA A 359 2.98 4.37 -3.16
CA ALA A 359 2.11 5.53 -2.93
C ALA A 359 2.60 6.69 -3.80
N ILE A 360 1.70 7.28 -4.57
CA ILE A 360 2.00 8.43 -5.46
C ILE A 360 0.84 9.43 -5.41
N GLN A 361 1.14 10.73 -5.47
CA GLN A 361 0.10 11.73 -5.64
C GLN A 361 -0.55 11.58 -7.02
N LYS A 362 -1.89 11.56 -7.06
CA LYS A 362 -2.67 11.55 -8.31
C LYS A 362 -2.62 12.91 -8.99
N PRO A 363 -2.58 12.95 -10.33
CA PRO A 363 -2.64 14.20 -11.07
C PRO A 363 -4.00 14.89 -10.90
N GLY A 364 -4.01 16.23 -11.00
CA GLY A 364 -5.23 17.04 -11.04
C GLY A 364 -5.79 17.51 -9.68
N GLY A 365 -5.19 17.08 -8.55
CA GLY A 365 -5.50 17.62 -7.23
C GLY A 365 -4.82 18.97 -6.98
N SER A 366 -5.38 19.78 -6.06
CA SER A 366 -4.75 21.01 -5.59
C SER A 366 -3.90 20.75 -4.34
N ILE A 367 -2.98 21.64 -4.00
CA ILE A 367 -2.15 21.48 -2.79
C ILE A 367 -2.98 21.40 -1.48
N LEU A 368 -4.19 21.97 -1.46
CA LEU A 368 -5.09 21.94 -0.31
C LEU A 368 -5.96 20.68 -0.25
N ASN A 369 -6.04 19.95 -1.36
CA ASN A 369 -6.88 18.77 -1.51
C ASN A 369 -6.39 17.97 -2.72
N PHE A 370 -5.56 16.96 -2.46
CA PHE A 370 -5.13 15.99 -3.46
C PHE A 370 -5.36 14.56 -2.97
N ASP A 371 -5.35 13.64 -3.93
CA ASP A 371 -5.52 12.22 -3.67
C ASP A 371 -4.18 11.48 -3.84
N ILE A 372 -4.00 10.40 -3.10
CA ILE A 372 -2.86 9.49 -3.23
C ILE A 372 -3.36 8.16 -3.81
N GLU A 373 -2.77 7.73 -4.92
CA GLU A 373 -2.94 6.38 -5.44
C GLU A 373 -1.99 5.44 -4.71
N VAL A 374 -2.53 4.31 -4.25
CA VAL A 374 -1.76 3.24 -3.64
C VAL A 374 -1.89 1.99 -4.49
N ASP A 375 -0.80 1.25 -4.63
CA ASP A 375 -0.78 0.00 -5.41
C ASP A 375 0.19 -1.00 -4.77
N SER A 376 -0.03 -2.29 -4.99
CA SER A 376 0.84 -3.35 -4.49
C SER A 376 0.76 -4.60 -5.35
N VAL A 377 1.72 -5.50 -5.15
CA VAL A 377 1.86 -6.75 -5.89
C VAL A 377 1.82 -7.90 -4.90
N ASP A 378 0.88 -8.82 -5.13
CA ASP A 378 0.86 -10.11 -4.47
C ASP A 378 2.00 -10.98 -5.01
N LYS A 379 2.76 -11.58 -4.09
CA LYS A 379 3.90 -12.43 -4.42
C LYS A 379 3.45 -13.86 -4.72
N GLY A 380 2.39 -14.34 -4.07
CA GLY A 380 1.95 -15.73 -4.17
C GLY A 380 2.99 -16.76 -3.71
N LYS A 381 2.64 -18.04 -3.87
CA LYS A 381 3.49 -19.19 -3.58
C LYS A 381 3.63 -20.11 -4.80
N GLU A 382 4.85 -20.51 -5.12
CA GLU A 382 5.11 -21.45 -6.22
C GLU A 382 4.78 -22.89 -5.80
N TYR A 383 4.15 -23.62 -6.71
CA TYR A 383 3.88 -25.06 -6.59
C TYR A 383 4.29 -25.76 -7.88
N GLN A 384 4.62 -27.05 -7.78
CA GLN A 384 4.90 -27.91 -8.93
C GLN A 384 4.02 -29.16 -8.91
N TRP A 385 3.70 -29.67 -10.11
CA TRP A 385 2.90 -30.89 -10.28
C TRP A 385 3.44 -31.79 -11.37
N PHE A 386 3.18 -33.09 -11.22
CA PHE A 386 3.17 -34.04 -12.33
C PHE A 386 2.11 -35.13 -12.10
N ILE A 387 1.73 -35.80 -13.19
CA ILE A 387 0.81 -36.93 -13.21
C ILE A 387 1.57 -38.22 -13.51
N GLU A 388 1.24 -39.28 -12.78
CA GLU A 388 1.62 -40.65 -13.12
C GLU A 388 0.45 -41.40 -13.74
N ALA A 389 0.75 -42.23 -14.74
CA ALA A 389 -0.21 -43.13 -15.37
C ALA A 389 0.50 -44.45 -15.70
N ASN A 390 0.07 -45.56 -15.10
CA ASN A 390 0.59 -46.86 -15.50
C ASN A 390 -0.20 -47.41 -16.69
N THR A 391 0.49 -48.00 -17.66
CA THR A 391 -0.14 -48.53 -18.88
C THR A 391 0.00 -50.04 -18.92
N LYS A 392 -1.00 -50.73 -19.50
CA LYS A 392 -0.99 -52.20 -19.55
C LYS A 392 0.17 -52.76 -20.38
N SER A 393 0.62 -52.00 -21.38
CA SER A 393 1.60 -52.43 -22.37
C SER A 393 2.97 -51.75 -22.28
N ASN A 394 3.05 -50.52 -21.75
CA ASN A 394 4.27 -49.69 -21.82
C ASN A 394 4.79 -49.23 -20.45
N GLY A 395 4.26 -49.77 -19.35
CA GLY A 395 4.65 -49.41 -17.99
C GLY A 395 4.26 -47.99 -17.58
N LEU A 396 4.96 -47.46 -16.56
CA LEU A 396 4.71 -46.15 -15.98
C LEU A 396 5.06 -45.01 -16.94
N LYS A 397 4.11 -44.10 -17.12
CA LYS A 397 4.25 -42.84 -17.87
C LYS A 397 4.14 -41.66 -16.91
N ARG A 398 4.89 -40.59 -17.20
CA ARG A 398 4.86 -39.36 -16.42
C ARG A 398 4.58 -38.15 -17.31
N SER A 399 3.71 -37.27 -16.82
CA SER A 399 3.53 -35.99 -17.47
C SER A 399 4.77 -35.12 -17.34
N ASP A 400 4.79 -34.03 -18.08
CA ASP A 400 5.64 -32.88 -17.78
C ASP A 400 5.54 -32.52 -16.29
N ILE A 401 6.66 -32.08 -15.71
CA ILE A 401 6.63 -31.33 -14.46
C ILE A 401 6.34 -29.89 -14.82
N VAL A 402 5.24 -29.34 -14.31
CA VAL A 402 4.89 -27.93 -14.48
C VAL A 402 4.91 -27.20 -13.16
N LYS A 403 5.14 -25.89 -13.22
CA LYS A 403 5.07 -25.00 -12.08
C LYS A 403 4.13 -23.83 -12.34
N GLU A 404 3.45 -23.39 -11.29
CA GLU A 404 2.52 -22.26 -11.30
C GLU A 404 2.66 -21.50 -9.99
N ASN A 405 2.55 -20.18 -10.06
CA ASN A 405 2.55 -19.32 -8.88
C ASN A 405 1.09 -19.08 -8.43
N ILE A 406 0.73 -19.62 -7.27
CA ILE A 406 -0.59 -19.47 -6.68
C ILE A 406 -0.65 -18.12 -5.96
N THR A 407 -1.32 -17.17 -6.60
CA THR A 407 -1.63 -15.83 -6.07
C THR A 407 -3.11 -15.72 -5.76
N SER A 408 -3.44 -14.87 -4.81
CA SER A 408 -4.83 -14.47 -4.52
C SER A 408 -5.14 -13.05 -4.99
N ASN A 409 -4.10 -12.26 -5.26
CA ASN A 409 -4.12 -10.84 -5.59
C ASN A 409 -4.62 -9.96 -4.42
N ILE A 410 -4.54 -8.64 -4.55
CA ILE A 410 -4.74 -7.70 -3.43
C ILE A 410 -6.21 -7.57 -3.03
N ALA A 411 -6.54 -7.81 -1.76
CA ALA A 411 -7.88 -7.54 -1.22
C ALA A 411 -8.14 -6.05 -1.03
N GLY A 412 -7.15 -5.35 -0.48
CA GLY A 412 -7.26 -3.93 -0.18
C GLY A 412 -6.12 -3.39 0.68
N TYR A 413 -6.36 -2.20 1.22
CA TYR A 413 -5.40 -1.42 1.99
C TYR A 413 -6.01 -0.90 3.29
N PHE A 414 -5.17 -0.82 4.31
CA PHE A 414 -5.39 -0.07 5.53
C PHE A 414 -4.40 1.07 5.60
N TYR A 415 -4.80 2.23 6.11
CA TYR A 415 -3.89 3.35 6.24
C TYR A 415 -4.15 4.24 7.45
N THR A 416 -3.10 4.87 7.96
CA THR A 416 -3.20 5.96 8.95
C THR A 416 -2.34 7.14 8.53
N ILE A 417 -2.76 8.34 8.91
CA ILE A 417 -1.99 9.57 8.70
C ILE A 417 -1.84 10.27 10.04
N ASP A 418 -0.61 10.36 10.53
CA ASP A 418 -0.31 10.91 11.85
C ASP A 418 1.11 11.53 11.92
N THR A 419 1.52 12.01 13.08
CA THR A 419 2.79 12.74 13.25
C THR A 419 3.99 11.84 13.60
N LEU A 420 3.77 10.54 13.79
CA LEU A 420 4.80 9.60 14.22
C LEU A 420 5.47 8.94 13.01
N ALA A 421 6.78 8.71 13.08
CA ALA A 421 7.50 8.01 12.02
C ALA A 421 7.29 6.47 12.04
N THR A 422 6.55 5.97 13.03
CA THR A 422 6.30 4.55 13.28
C THR A 422 4.84 4.34 13.64
N SER A 423 4.26 3.21 13.24
CA SER A 423 2.85 2.90 13.46
C SER A 423 2.63 1.43 13.87
N PRO A 424 1.68 1.13 14.78
CA PRO A 424 1.26 -0.22 15.13
C PRO A 424 0.20 -0.80 14.16
N LEU A 425 0.05 -0.19 12.97
CA LEU A 425 -1.02 -0.52 12.03
C LEU A 425 -0.99 -1.98 11.60
N LYS A 426 0.19 -2.57 11.40
CA LYS A 426 0.31 -3.98 11.01
C LYS A 426 -0.27 -4.89 12.08
N GLU A 427 0.13 -4.72 13.34
CA GLU A 427 -0.35 -5.51 14.47
C GLU A 427 -1.86 -5.35 14.66
N THR A 428 -2.37 -4.14 14.45
CA THR A 428 -3.81 -3.85 14.47
C THR A 428 -4.55 -4.63 13.38
N VAL A 429 -4.05 -4.62 12.15
CA VAL A 429 -4.65 -5.35 11.01
C VAL A 429 -4.57 -6.86 11.19
N GLU A 430 -3.45 -7.39 11.70
CA GLU A 430 -3.34 -8.80 12.06
C GLU A 430 -4.38 -9.20 13.12
N GLY A 431 -4.68 -8.29 14.06
CA GLY A 431 -5.72 -8.45 15.06
C GLY A 431 -7.15 -8.49 14.51
N TYR A 432 -7.39 -8.12 13.26
CA TYR A 432 -8.69 -8.20 12.60
C TYR A 432 -9.03 -9.61 12.06
N LYS A 433 -8.07 -10.53 12.06
CA LYS A 433 -8.29 -11.90 11.60
C LYS A 433 -9.23 -12.66 12.51
N ASP A 434 -10.20 -13.34 11.91
CA ASP A 434 -11.09 -14.27 12.60
C ASP A 434 -10.41 -15.63 12.88
N ALA A 435 -11.15 -16.59 13.45
CA ALA A 435 -10.65 -17.94 13.75
C ALA A 435 -10.21 -18.76 12.52
N PHE A 436 -10.57 -18.32 11.31
CA PHE A 436 -10.12 -18.90 10.04
C PHE A 436 -8.97 -18.10 9.41
N GLY A 437 -8.50 -17.04 10.06
CA GLY A 437 -7.44 -16.16 9.57
C GLY A 437 -7.93 -15.11 8.57
N ARG A 438 -9.24 -14.84 8.48
CA ARG A 438 -9.84 -13.98 7.47
C ARG A 438 -10.14 -12.58 8.01
N ILE A 439 -10.01 -11.56 7.17
CA ILE A 439 -10.34 -10.17 7.50
C ILE A 439 -11.62 -9.78 6.76
N SER A 440 -12.60 -9.24 7.49
CA SER A 440 -13.86 -8.79 6.87
C SER A 440 -13.61 -7.63 5.90
N ALA A 441 -14.20 -7.70 4.70
CA ALA A 441 -14.13 -6.64 3.70
C ALA A 441 -14.61 -5.27 4.23
N SER A 442 -15.53 -5.27 5.20
CA SER A 442 -16.07 -4.04 5.82
C SER A 442 -15.08 -3.30 6.71
N LEU A 443 -13.95 -3.91 7.08
CA LEU A 443 -12.95 -3.31 7.95
C LEU A 443 -11.89 -2.52 7.16
N PHE A 444 -11.73 -2.83 5.88
CA PHE A 444 -10.74 -2.17 5.03
C PHE A 444 -11.09 -0.70 4.82
N ASP A 445 -10.08 0.17 4.94
CA ASP A 445 -10.22 1.57 4.54
C ASP A 445 -10.44 1.68 3.02
N ILE A 446 -9.78 0.79 2.26
CA ILE A 446 -9.93 0.67 0.81
C ILE A 446 -10.01 -0.81 0.45
N TYR A 447 -11.21 -1.30 0.12
CA TYR A 447 -11.41 -2.65 -0.42
C TYR A 447 -11.56 -2.59 -1.95
N ILE A 448 -10.80 -3.43 -2.66
CA ILE A 448 -10.73 -3.39 -4.14
C ILE A 448 -11.05 -4.73 -4.80
N ALA A 449 -11.04 -5.83 -4.05
CA ALA A 449 -11.26 -7.14 -4.63
C ALA A 449 -12.68 -7.28 -5.20
N PRO A 450 -12.86 -7.96 -6.35
CA PRO A 450 -14.17 -8.20 -6.95
C PRO A 450 -15.10 -8.99 -6.02
N THR A 451 -16.38 -8.59 -5.97
CA THR A 451 -17.43 -9.21 -5.13
C THR A 451 -18.74 -9.45 -5.88
N GLY A 452 -18.71 -9.39 -7.21
CA GLY A 452 -19.87 -9.60 -8.07
C GLY A 452 -20.26 -11.06 -8.20
N GLU A 453 -21.36 -11.27 -8.92
CA GLU A 453 -21.88 -12.58 -9.27
C GLU A 453 -20.86 -13.43 -10.05
N THR A 454 -20.81 -14.73 -9.74
CA THR A 454 -19.90 -15.70 -10.37
C THR A 454 -20.56 -16.48 -11.50
N ASN A 455 -21.89 -16.57 -11.50
CA ASN A 455 -22.63 -17.25 -12.56
C ASN A 455 -22.76 -16.34 -13.80
N SER A 456 -22.06 -16.70 -14.89
CA SER A 456 -22.11 -15.98 -16.17
C SER A 456 -23.49 -15.93 -16.82
N GLU A 457 -24.42 -16.81 -16.43
CA GLU A 457 -25.80 -16.83 -16.93
C GLU A 457 -26.73 -15.90 -16.14
N SER A 458 -26.27 -15.34 -15.02
CA SER A 458 -27.07 -14.44 -14.18
C SER A 458 -27.28 -13.07 -14.85
N PRO A 459 -28.51 -12.50 -14.80
CA PRO A 459 -28.78 -11.17 -15.36
C PRO A 459 -27.95 -10.03 -14.75
N THR A 460 -27.39 -10.22 -13.55
CA THR A 460 -26.57 -9.24 -12.83
C THR A 460 -25.06 -9.49 -13.00
N TYR A 461 -24.67 -10.46 -13.83
CA TYR A 461 -23.27 -10.78 -14.07
C TYR A 461 -22.53 -9.61 -14.74
N ASP A 462 -21.43 -9.20 -14.11
CA ASP A 462 -20.49 -8.23 -14.66
C ASP A 462 -19.10 -8.89 -14.67
N PRO A 463 -18.53 -9.19 -15.84
CA PRO A 463 -17.24 -9.89 -15.93
C PRO A 463 -16.09 -9.10 -15.34
N THR A 464 -16.23 -7.78 -15.12
CA THR A 464 -15.21 -6.96 -14.45
C THR A 464 -15.28 -7.03 -12.93
N LYS A 465 -16.37 -7.59 -12.40
CA LYS A 465 -16.63 -7.74 -10.96
C LYS A 465 -16.77 -9.19 -10.54
N ASP A 466 -16.63 -10.15 -11.44
CA ASP A 466 -16.72 -11.58 -11.15
C ASP A 466 -15.79 -11.95 -9.98
N ALA A 467 -16.37 -12.48 -8.90
CA ALA A 467 -15.62 -12.82 -7.70
C ALA A 467 -14.58 -13.92 -7.93
N ASN A 468 -14.62 -14.66 -9.05
CA ASN A 468 -13.60 -15.64 -9.44
C ASN A 468 -12.36 -15.03 -10.11
N LEU A 469 -12.34 -13.72 -10.40
CA LEU A 469 -11.18 -13.08 -11.01
C LEU A 469 -9.96 -13.19 -10.12
N VAL A 470 -8.87 -13.73 -10.65
CA VAL A 470 -7.53 -13.65 -10.04
C VAL A 470 -6.88 -12.32 -10.42
N ASN A 471 -6.96 -11.92 -11.69
CA ASN A 471 -6.33 -10.71 -12.20
C ASN A 471 -7.35 -9.57 -12.30
N TYR A 472 -7.10 -8.47 -11.60
CA TYR A 472 -7.90 -7.24 -11.62
C TYR A 472 -7.02 -6.06 -11.18
N ASN A 473 -7.52 -4.83 -11.36
CA ASN A 473 -6.80 -3.62 -10.97
C ASN A 473 -6.64 -3.54 -9.44
N THR A 474 -5.40 -3.40 -8.99
CA THR A 474 -5.03 -3.38 -7.57
C THR A 474 -4.93 -1.96 -6.98
N LYS A 475 -5.18 -0.92 -7.77
CA LYS A 475 -5.03 0.47 -7.34
C LYS A 475 -6.14 0.93 -6.39
N GLY A 476 -5.74 1.42 -5.22
CA GLY A 476 -6.57 2.14 -4.26
C GLY A 476 -6.43 3.66 -4.37
N THR A 477 -7.33 4.43 -3.74
CA THR A 477 -7.20 5.89 -3.65
C THR A 477 -7.51 6.37 -2.23
N ILE A 478 -6.52 7.01 -1.60
CA ILE A 478 -6.68 7.79 -0.36
C ILE A 478 -7.03 9.22 -0.77
N LYS A 479 -8.14 9.75 -0.26
CA LYS A 479 -8.68 11.04 -0.70
C LYS A 479 -8.48 12.14 0.34
N GLY A 480 -8.43 13.39 -0.12
CA GLY A 480 -8.61 14.53 0.78
C GLY A 480 -7.37 14.96 1.54
N ILE A 481 -6.17 14.73 1.00
CA ILE A 481 -4.92 15.13 1.66
C ILE A 481 -4.73 16.64 1.53
N ASN A 482 -4.49 17.32 2.65
CA ASN A 482 -4.16 18.74 2.66
C ASN A 482 -2.65 18.90 2.79
N GLY A 483 -1.98 19.16 1.67
CA GLY A 483 -0.53 19.32 1.59
C GLY A 483 0.03 20.44 2.47
N ILE A 484 -0.77 21.45 2.84
CA ILE A 484 -0.33 22.53 3.73
C ILE A 484 -0.31 22.07 5.19
N THR A 485 -1.37 21.40 5.66
CA THR A 485 -1.50 21.03 7.08
C THR A 485 -0.94 19.66 7.42
N ASP A 486 -0.84 18.77 6.43
CA ASP A 486 -0.38 17.39 6.60
C ASP A 486 1.07 17.19 6.13
N LEU A 487 1.73 18.25 5.63
CA LEU A 487 3.09 18.23 5.08
C LEU A 487 4.07 17.34 5.87
N GLU A 488 4.09 17.54 7.19
CA GLU A 488 5.03 16.91 8.11
C GLU A 488 4.55 15.57 8.69
N LYS A 489 3.31 15.17 8.37
CA LYS A 489 2.74 13.89 8.78
C LYS A 489 3.30 12.72 7.96
N TYR A 490 3.18 11.53 8.51
CA TYR A 490 3.52 10.28 7.88
C TYR A 490 2.24 9.54 7.47
N LEU A 491 2.25 9.02 6.26
CA LEU A 491 1.29 8.05 5.76
C LEU A 491 1.85 6.65 6.00
N HIS A 492 1.13 5.85 6.77
CA HIS A 492 1.40 4.44 6.99
C HIS A 492 0.39 3.61 6.20
N ILE A 493 0.86 2.66 5.40
CA ILE A 493 0.00 1.79 4.59
C ILE A 493 0.37 0.34 4.85
N VAL A 494 -0.67 -0.49 5.06
CA VAL A 494 -0.57 -1.94 5.08
C VAL A 494 -1.44 -2.50 3.96
N THR A 495 -0.88 -3.43 3.19
CA THR A 495 -1.58 -4.15 2.12
C THR A 495 -1.97 -5.53 2.63
N VAL A 496 -3.16 -5.99 2.24
CA VAL A 496 -3.61 -7.36 2.50
C VAL A 496 -4.06 -7.98 1.18
N ASP A 497 -3.63 -9.22 0.91
CA ASP A 497 -4.14 -10.02 -0.21
C ASP A 497 -5.48 -10.71 0.11
N ARG A 498 -6.09 -11.35 -0.89
CA ARG A 498 -7.36 -12.06 -0.72
C ARG A 498 -7.23 -13.35 0.10
N SER A 499 -6.04 -13.91 0.19
CA SER A 499 -5.71 -14.99 1.14
C SER A 499 -5.50 -14.50 2.58
N ASN A 500 -5.60 -13.19 2.81
CA ASN A 500 -5.47 -12.51 4.11
C ASN A 500 -4.05 -12.50 4.67
N ASN A 501 -3.02 -12.60 3.83
CA ASN A 501 -1.65 -12.32 4.26
C ASN A 501 -1.43 -10.81 4.32
N VAL A 502 -0.81 -10.35 5.41
CA VAL A 502 -0.64 -8.92 5.73
C VAL A 502 0.80 -8.52 5.45
N SER A 503 0.99 -7.45 4.67
CA SER A 503 2.32 -6.95 4.32
C SER A 503 3.06 -6.33 5.52
N GLY A 504 4.32 -5.95 5.31
CA GLY A 504 4.96 -4.95 6.17
C GLY A 504 4.30 -3.56 6.03
N ILE A 505 4.75 -2.61 6.83
CA ILE A 505 4.25 -1.23 6.78
C ILE A 505 5.08 -0.41 5.79
N LYS A 506 4.41 0.21 4.81
CA LYS A 506 4.99 1.31 4.03
C LYS A 506 4.79 2.60 4.81
N THR A 507 5.87 3.24 5.23
CA THR A 507 5.84 4.59 5.81
C THR A 507 6.42 5.57 4.81
N VAL A 508 5.72 6.68 4.55
CA VAL A 508 6.21 7.77 3.70
C VAL A 508 5.70 9.10 4.24
N LYS A 509 6.56 10.13 4.24
CA LYS A 509 6.16 11.46 4.68
C LYS A 509 5.35 12.16 3.58
N ILE A 510 4.30 12.89 3.93
CA ILE A 510 3.41 13.52 2.94
C ILE A 510 4.19 14.44 1.98
N LYS A 511 5.15 15.23 2.50
CA LYS A 511 6.03 16.06 1.65
C LYS A 511 6.81 15.31 0.58
N GLU A 512 7.11 14.03 0.80
CA GLU A 512 7.84 13.21 -0.17
C GLU A 512 6.96 12.84 -1.37
N LEU A 513 5.65 12.71 -1.14
CA LEU A 513 4.65 12.38 -2.14
C LEU A 513 4.15 13.60 -2.94
N MET A 514 4.31 14.80 -2.38
CA MET A 514 3.81 16.03 -3.00
C MET A 514 4.57 16.39 -4.27
N ASN A 515 3.81 16.83 -5.28
CA ASN A 515 4.30 17.30 -6.57
C ASN A 515 4.48 18.81 -6.63
N ASP A 516 3.78 19.56 -5.78
CA ASP A 516 3.80 21.03 -5.75
C ASP A 516 3.95 21.52 -4.30
N PHE A 517 4.65 22.65 -4.12
CA PHE A 517 4.76 23.35 -2.86
C PHE A 517 4.38 24.83 -3.00
N ARG A 518 3.81 25.40 -1.94
CA ARG A 518 3.38 26.79 -1.93
C ARG A 518 4.50 27.73 -1.51
N VAL A 519 4.68 28.79 -2.29
CA VAL A 519 5.40 30.00 -1.89
C VAL A 519 4.36 31.07 -1.53
N LEU A 520 4.22 31.37 -0.24
CA LEU A 520 3.37 32.43 0.29
C LEU A 520 4.09 33.78 0.18
N GLU A 521 3.44 34.77 -0.39
CA GLU A 521 3.95 36.12 -0.58
C GLU A 521 3.23 37.08 0.38
N GLN A 522 3.98 37.71 1.28
CA GLN A 522 3.48 38.68 2.25
C GLN A 522 4.10 40.06 2.00
N TYR A 523 3.29 41.10 2.15
CA TYR A 523 3.71 42.47 1.90
C TYR A 523 3.43 43.32 3.13
N VAL A 524 4.51 43.77 3.77
CA VAL A 524 4.45 44.58 4.98
C VAL A 524 5.29 45.83 4.79
N ASP A 525 4.91 46.90 5.48
CA ASP A 525 5.84 48.01 5.65
C ASP A 525 6.92 47.67 6.70
N THR A 526 7.95 48.49 6.80
CA THR A 526 9.04 48.33 7.78
C THR A 526 8.59 48.48 9.23
N GLU A 527 7.35 48.92 9.47
CA GLU A 527 6.74 49.03 10.80
C GLU A 527 5.92 47.77 11.17
N GLY A 528 5.72 46.87 10.20
CA GLY A 528 5.03 45.59 10.34
C GLY A 528 3.55 45.62 9.95
N ALA A 529 3.04 46.75 9.45
CA ALA A 529 1.66 46.83 8.98
C ALA A 529 1.53 46.16 7.61
N LYS A 530 0.46 45.39 7.44
CA LYS A 530 0.16 44.71 6.17
C LYS A 530 -0.36 45.72 5.15
N ILE A 531 0.36 45.88 4.04
CA ILE A 531 0.05 46.89 3.00
C ILE A 531 -0.67 46.29 1.78
N LYS A 532 -0.66 44.97 1.64
CA LYS A 532 -1.36 44.23 0.58
C LYS A 532 -1.82 42.85 1.10
N PRO A 533 -2.95 42.31 0.61
CA PRO A 533 -3.34 40.93 0.91
C PRO A 533 -2.24 39.93 0.54
N ASP A 534 -2.19 38.81 1.26
CA ASP A 534 -1.23 37.75 0.92
C ASP A 534 -1.60 37.16 -0.43
N SER A 535 -0.59 36.78 -1.19
CA SER A 535 -0.76 36.00 -2.41
C SER A 535 0.13 34.77 -2.36
N TYR A 536 0.00 33.87 -3.32
CA TYR A 536 0.83 32.67 -3.35
C TYR A 536 1.06 32.20 -4.77
N GLN A 537 2.12 31.42 -4.94
CA GLN A 537 2.39 30.64 -6.14
C GLN A 537 2.66 29.20 -5.73
N ASP A 538 1.96 28.26 -6.36
CA ASP A 538 2.23 26.83 -6.19
C ASP A 538 3.24 26.42 -7.25
N ILE A 539 4.38 25.90 -6.81
CA ILE A 539 5.56 25.62 -7.62
C ILE A 539 5.80 24.11 -7.61
N GLN A 540 5.98 23.53 -8.79
CA GLN A 540 6.34 22.12 -8.93
C GLN A 540 7.63 21.81 -8.18
N LYS A 541 7.66 20.66 -7.52
CA LYS A 541 8.81 20.14 -6.78
C LYS A 541 10.07 20.15 -7.63
N ASN A 542 11.17 20.62 -7.06
CA ASN A 542 12.47 20.85 -7.70
C ASN A 542 12.52 21.97 -8.76
N ASN A 543 11.41 22.65 -9.07
CA ASN A 543 11.48 23.84 -9.92
C ASN A 543 11.88 25.08 -9.11
N SER A 544 12.32 26.11 -9.82
CA SER A 544 12.67 27.41 -9.24
C SER A 544 11.44 28.31 -9.13
N TYR A 545 11.37 29.06 -8.04
CA TYR A 545 10.50 30.24 -7.94
C TYR A 545 11.31 31.47 -8.35
N GLU A 546 10.76 32.29 -9.25
CA GLU A 546 11.31 33.60 -9.61
C GLU A 546 10.17 34.61 -9.63
N LYS A 547 10.32 35.70 -8.89
CA LYS A 547 9.35 36.80 -8.86
C LYS A 547 10.04 38.13 -8.93
N LYS A 548 9.62 38.94 -9.92
CA LYS A 548 9.96 40.36 -9.94
C LYS A 548 9.21 41.06 -8.81
N ILE A 549 9.94 41.79 -7.98
CA ILE A 549 9.41 42.60 -6.88
C ILE A 549 8.44 43.63 -7.45
N GLU A 550 7.26 43.69 -6.85
CA GLU A 550 6.17 44.54 -7.31
C GLU A 550 6.35 45.97 -6.78
N SER A 551 6.06 46.95 -7.63
CA SER A 551 5.96 48.36 -7.23
C SER A 551 4.59 48.63 -6.63
N ILE A 552 4.54 49.20 -5.43
CA ILE A 552 3.31 49.52 -4.71
C ILE A 552 3.20 51.03 -4.56
N ASP A 553 2.04 51.60 -4.88
CA ASP A 553 1.82 53.04 -4.78
C ASP A 553 2.10 53.56 -3.35
N LYS A 554 2.80 54.69 -3.24
CA LYS A 554 3.26 55.31 -1.96
C LYS A 554 4.28 54.49 -1.15
N TYR A 555 4.85 53.44 -1.71
CA TYR A 555 5.86 52.62 -1.05
C TYR A 555 7.05 52.36 -1.96
N VAL A 556 8.23 52.19 -1.36
CA VAL A 556 9.44 51.72 -2.06
C VAL A 556 10.00 50.51 -1.34
N ILE A 557 10.46 49.51 -2.10
CA ILE A 557 11.02 48.29 -1.53
C ILE A 557 12.29 48.60 -0.73
N ASP A 558 12.39 48.02 0.46
CA ASP A 558 13.58 48.06 1.31
C ASP A 558 14.36 46.75 1.19
N SER A 559 13.70 45.65 1.56
CA SER A 559 14.31 44.33 1.67
C SER A 559 13.26 43.24 1.55
N TYR A 560 13.71 41.98 1.48
CA TYR A 560 12.83 40.83 1.59
C TYR A 560 13.48 39.73 2.46
N LYS A 561 12.66 38.82 2.96
CA LYS A 561 13.07 37.60 3.67
C LYS A 561 12.43 36.38 3.04
N ILE A 562 13.12 35.26 3.12
CA ILE A 562 12.60 33.92 2.80
C ILE A 562 12.61 33.13 4.11
N ASN A 563 11.50 32.51 4.50
CA ASN A 563 11.39 31.58 5.65
C ASN A 563 11.89 32.11 7.01
N ASN A 564 11.83 33.42 7.24
CA ASN A 564 12.38 34.11 8.42
C ASN A 564 13.92 34.13 8.50
N GLU A 565 14.62 33.94 7.38
CA GLU A 565 16.06 34.16 7.28
C GLU A 565 16.44 35.65 7.36
N ASN A 566 17.72 35.94 7.12
CA ASN A 566 18.26 37.30 7.15
C ASN A 566 17.60 38.19 6.09
N ASN A 567 17.48 39.48 6.40
CA ASN A 567 17.04 40.49 5.45
C ASN A 567 18.02 40.57 4.27
N ILE A 568 17.50 40.46 3.06
CA ILE A 568 18.25 40.69 1.83
C ILE A 568 17.81 42.04 1.28
N SER A 569 18.74 42.99 1.20
CA SER A 569 18.48 44.31 0.62
C SER A 569 18.08 44.16 -0.86
N ALA A 570 16.99 44.80 -1.25
CA ALA A 570 16.53 44.74 -2.63
C ALA A 570 17.47 45.56 -3.54
N THR A 571 18.08 44.93 -4.54
CA THR A 571 18.83 45.61 -5.61
C THR A 571 17.89 46.12 -6.70
N SER A 572 18.33 47.08 -7.52
CA SER A 572 17.52 47.75 -8.56
C SER A 572 16.89 46.82 -9.60
N ASP A 573 17.45 45.62 -9.83
CA ASP A 573 16.89 44.62 -10.75
C ASP A 573 15.83 43.70 -10.10
N GLY A 574 15.66 43.81 -8.78
CA GLY A 574 14.48 43.43 -7.99
C GLY A 574 13.85 42.08 -8.30
N LYS A 575 14.59 40.97 -8.24
CA LYS A 575 14.04 39.61 -8.35
C LYS A 575 14.30 38.82 -7.08
N VAL A 576 13.29 38.13 -6.59
CA VAL A 576 13.42 37.10 -5.55
C VAL A 576 13.46 35.75 -6.23
N MET A 577 14.45 34.93 -5.87
CA MET A 577 14.59 33.59 -6.39
C MET A 577 14.74 32.55 -5.29
N ILE A 578 14.09 31.41 -5.48
CA ILE A 578 14.34 30.17 -4.74
C ILE A 578 14.72 29.14 -5.81
N GLU A 579 15.98 28.69 -5.81
CA GLU A 579 16.52 27.86 -6.89
C GLU A 579 15.81 26.51 -7.00
N GLN A 580 15.46 25.90 -5.86
CA GLN A 580 14.78 24.61 -5.80
C GLN A 580 13.73 24.63 -4.70
N VAL A 581 12.47 24.55 -5.11
CA VAL A 581 11.33 24.49 -4.19
C VAL A 581 11.03 23.03 -3.86
N ASN A 582 11.30 22.65 -2.60
CA ASN A 582 11.10 21.30 -2.07
C ASN A 582 10.33 21.29 -0.73
N ASP A 583 9.87 22.47 -0.31
CA ASP A 583 9.09 22.69 0.90
C ASP A 583 8.19 23.93 0.70
N HIS A 584 7.27 24.18 1.62
CA HIS A 584 6.56 25.45 1.66
C HIS A 584 7.51 26.58 2.06
N HIS A 585 7.40 27.70 1.35
CA HIS A 585 8.18 28.89 1.65
C HIS A 585 7.28 30.09 1.92
N THR A 586 7.75 31.01 2.75
CA THR A 586 7.15 32.33 2.92
C THR A 586 8.17 33.38 2.51
N VAL A 587 7.82 34.19 1.51
CA VAL A 587 8.56 35.38 1.11
C VAL A 587 7.86 36.61 1.66
N THR A 588 8.53 37.33 2.55
CA THR A 588 8.02 38.57 3.13
C THR A 588 8.78 39.74 2.52
N TYR A 589 8.07 40.62 1.83
CA TYR A 589 8.60 41.84 1.23
C TYR A 589 8.36 43.03 2.18
N TYR A 590 9.43 43.77 2.49
CA TYR A 590 9.42 44.93 3.38
C TYR A 590 9.53 46.22 2.57
N TYR A 591 8.62 47.15 2.82
CA TYR A 591 8.55 48.43 2.12
C TYR A 591 8.67 49.63 3.06
N ASN A 592 9.40 50.65 2.62
CA ASN A 592 9.42 51.96 3.27
C ASN A 592 8.29 52.82 2.70
N LYS A 593 7.57 53.54 3.58
CA LYS A 593 6.53 54.50 3.19
C LYS A 593 7.19 55.70 2.51
N LEU A 594 6.67 56.12 1.35
CA LEU A 594 7.10 57.33 0.68
C LEU A 594 6.43 58.55 1.29
N ILE A 595 7.24 59.54 1.66
CA ILE A 595 6.80 60.84 2.15
C ILE A 595 7.09 61.88 1.08
N GLN A 596 6.06 62.62 0.70
CA GLN A 596 6.17 63.79 -0.16
C GLN A 596 6.20 65.05 0.69
N LEU A 597 7.26 65.81 0.54
CA LEU A 597 7.51 67.07 1.20
C LEU A 597 7.62 68.17 0.15
N ASN A 598 6.65 69.08 0.14
CA ASN A 598 6.58 70.22 -0.75
C ASN A 598 7.23 71.41 -0.03
N ILE A 599 8.42 71.84 -0.46
CA ILE A 599 9.21 72.86 0.26
C ILE A 599 9.36 74.12 -0.57
N ARG A 600 9.24 75.28 0.06
CA ARG A 600 9.69 76.57 -0.50
C ARG A 600 10.37 77.40 0.57
N GLN A 601 11.15 78.37 0.14
CA GLN A 601 11.77 79.39 0.97
C GLN A 601 11.18 80.76 0.60
N ILE A 602 10.89 81.59 1.60
CA ILE A 602 10.40 82.95 1.43
C ILE A 602 11.35 83.89 2.17
N VAL A 603 11.75 84.96 1.51
CA VAL A 603 12.53 86.04 2.13
C VAL A 603 11.56 87.15 2.54
N LEU A 604 11.48 87.39 3.84
CA LEU A 604 10.71 88.47 4.46
C LEU A 604 11.42 89.80 4.18
N THR A 605 10.66 90.78 3.67
CA THR A 605 11.05 92.15 3.24
C THR A 605 12.52 92.40 2.90
N GLY A 606 12.77 92.73 1.63
CA GLY A 606 14.11 92.95 1.08
C GLY A 606 14.91 94.08 1.73
N HIS A 607 16.23 93.88 1.74
CA HIS A 607 17.22 94.93 1.91
C HIS A 607 17.63 95.39 0.50
N ASN A 608 17.62 96.69 0.21
CA ASN A 608 17.79 97.23 -1.15
C ASN A 608 19.12 96.84 -1.83
N GLU A 609 20.12 96.46 -1.03
CA GLU A 609 21.46 96.07 -1.51
C GLU A 609 21.74 94.56 -1.41
N LEU A 610 20.78 93.75 -0.95
CA LEU A 610 20.93 92.30 -0.91
C LEU A 610 20.18 91.64 -2.07
N ILE A 611 20.85 90.73 -2.76
CA ILE A 611 20.23 89.90 -3.78
C ILE A 611 19.36 88.85 -3.09
N VAL A 612 18.07 88.86 -3.39
CA VAL A 612 17.15 87.82 -2.93
C VAL A 612 17.51 86.50 -3.63
N PRO A 613 17.83 85.44 -2.87
CA PRO A 613 18.15 84.15 -3.45
C PRO A 613 16.92 83.57 -4.15
N ASN A 614 17.09 83.15 -5.40
CA ASN A 614 16.05 82.44 -6.18
C ASN A 614 15.99 80.93 -5.85
N LYS A 615 16.96 80.42 -5.08
CA LYS A 615 17.04 79.03 -4.58
C LYS A 615 17.47 79.00 -3.11
N GLY A 616 16.83 78.13 -2.34
CA GLY A 616 17.28 77.71 -1.02
C GLY A 616 17.92 76.32 -1.07
N TYR A 617 18.80 76.03 -0.13
CA TYR A 617 19.43 74.71 0.00
C TYR A 617 19.09 74.12 1.36
N VAL A 618 18.47 72.95 1.33
CA VAL A 618 17.90 72.28 2.49
C VAL A 618 18.51 70.89 2.60
N GLN A 619 18.90 70.52 3.81
CA GLN A 619 19.31 69.17 4.15
C GLN A 619 18.18 68.52 4.96
N LEU A 620 17.71 67.37 4.50
CA LEU A 620 16.70 66.55 5.15
C LEU A 620 17.37 65.33 5.76
N ASP A 621 17.15 65.07 7.04
CA ASP A 621 17.70 63.90 7.74
C ASP A 621 16.56 63.12 8.39
N ASN A 622 16.29 61.93 7.84
CA ASN A 622 15.34 60.96 8.41
C ASN A 622 16.08 59.89 9.24
N GLY A 623 16.94 60.35 10.16
CA GLY A 623 17.57 59.59 11.25
C GLY A 623 19.10 59.47 11.16
N GLN A 624 19.82 59.73 12.27
CA GLN A 624 21.21 59.29 12.49
C GLN A 624 21.34 58.16 13.55
N ILE A 625 21.11 56.92 13.15
CA ILE A 625 22.05 55.78 13.26
C ILE A 625 23.30 55.78 14.16
N ASP A 626 23.44 54.65 14.82
CA ASP A 626 24.53 53.70 14.58
C ASP A 626 24.78 53.40 13.06
N LYS A 627 25.49 54.32 12.38
CA LYS A 627 25.98 54.41 10.97
C LYS A 627 25.19 54.16 9.61
N LYS A 628 23.88 54.44 9.39
CA LYS A 628 23.26 54.86 8.08
C LYS A 628 22.18 55.98 8.10
N SER A 629 22.54 57.25 7.91
CA SER A 629 21.58 58.37 7.89
C SER A 629 21.14 58.65 6.47
N ASN A 630 19.82 58.72 6.25
CA ASN A 630 19.27 59.08 4.95
C ASN A 630 19.25 60.61 4.86
N VAL A 631 20.42 61.16 4.55
CA VAL A 631 20.61 62.60 4.35
C VAL A 631 20.36 62.95 2.90
N PHE A 632 19.36 63.78 2.66
CA PHE A 632 19.03 64.30 1.33
C PHE A 632 19.39 65.77 1.26
N HIS A 633 20.21 66.16 0.29
CA HIS A 633 20.48 67.57 0.00
C HIS A 633 19.60 67.98 -1.17
N VAL A 634 18.74 68.96 -0.97
CA VAL A 634 17.76 69.39 -1.96
C VAL A 634 17.79 70.89 -2.15
N SER A 635 17.67 71.33 -3.41
CA SER A 635 17.46 72.74 -3.74
C SER A 635 15.97 73.02 -3.83
N VAL A 636 15.51 74.08 -3.18
CA VAL A 636 14.10 74.48 -3.14
C VAL A 636 13.94 75.86 -3.77
N ASN A 637 12.76 76.16 -4.31
CA ASN A 637 12.47 77.49 -4.84
C ASN A 637 12.47 78.53 -3.70
N SER A 638 13.06 79.69 -3.97
CA SER A 638 13.14 80.82 -3.05
C SER A 638 12.79 82.11 -3.77
N GLY A 639 12.27 83.10 -3.03
CA GLY A 639 12.01 84.45 -3.54
C GLY A 639 11.39 85.35 -2.48
N GLU A 640 10.97 86.54 -2.86
CA GLU A 640 10.38 87.51 -1.93
C GLU A 640 8.95 87.13 -1.54
N GLU A 641 8.49 87.58 -0.38
CA GLU A 641 7.12 87.34 0.09
C GLU A 641 6.04 87.93 -0.84
N SER A 642 6.37 88.98 -1.58
CA SER A 642 5.50 89.60 -2.59
C SER A 642 5.33 88.72 -3.84
N GLU A 643 6.19 87.72 -4.03
CA GLU A 643 6.23 86.84 -5.20
C GLU A 643 5.44 85.54 -4.95
N ASN A 644 4.80 85.02 -6.00
CA ASN A 644 4.14 83.72 -5.93
C ASN A 644 5.14 82.58 -6.13
N ILE A 645 5.81 82.17 -5.05
CA ILE A 645 6.84 81.12 -5.09
C ILE A 645 6.21 79.71 -5.05
N PRO A 646 6.39 78.89 -6.10
CA PRO A 646 5.86 77.53 -6.13
C PRO A 646 6.68 76.60 -5.24
N TYR A 647 6.00 75.65 -4.60
CA TYR A 647 6.67 74.58 -3.85
C TYR A 647 7.51 73.68 -4.74
N SER A 648 8.64 73.22 -4.21
CA SER A 648 9.47 72.15 -4.79
C SER A 648 9.05 70.82 -4.17
N PRO A 649 8.42 69.90 -4.94
CA PRO A 649 8.02 68.59 -4.42
C PRO A 649 9.25 67.67 -4.31
N ILE A 650 9.47 67.14 -3.11
CA ILE A 650 10.54 66.18 -2.81
C ILE A 650 9.90 64.90 -2.28
N GLN A 651 10.24 63.75 -2.82
CA GLN A 651 9.82 62.46 -2.27
C GLN A 651 11.02 61.72 -1.67
N PHE A 652 10.84 61.17 -0.48
CA PHE A 652 11.85 60.35 0.18
C PHE A 652 11.20 59.17 0.90
N ALA A 653 11.99 58.11 1.13
CA ALA A 653 11.56 56.93 1.86
C ALA A 653 11.74 57.16 3.36
N LYS A 654 10.65 57.03 4.14
CA LYS A 654 10.71 56.99 5.60
C LYS A 654 11.40 55.70 6.02
N THR A 655 12.41 55.80 6.87
CA THR A 655 13.17 54.64 7.35
C THR A 655 12.63 54.13 8.69
N GLY A 656 12.11 52.90 8.68
CA GLY A 656 11.73 52.19 9.90
C GLY A 656 10.76 52.98 10.78
N LYS A 657 11.04 53.04 12.09
CA LYS A 657 10.19 53.69 13.11
C LYS A 657 10.53 55.17 13.36
N HIS A 658 11.30 55.80 12.46
CA HIS A 658 11.69 57.19 12.63
C HIS A 658 10.59 58.13 12.14
N ASP A 659 9.77 58.56 13.10
CA ASP A 659 8.68 59.51 12.88
C ASP A 659 9.15 60.96 12.78
N GLN A 660 10.45 61.23 12.94
CA GLN A 660 10.98 62.59 12.91
C GLN A 660 11.84 62.81 11.66
N LEU A 661 11.62 63.96 11.01
CA LEU A 661 12.46 64.46 9.92
C LEU A 661 13.08 65.78 10.38
N ALA A 662 14.40 65.79 10.54
CA ALA A 662 15.14 67.01 10.84
C ALA A 662 15.44 67.76 9.54
N VAL A 663 15.17 69.07 9.53
CA VAL A 663 15.42 69.96 8.39
C VAL A 663 16.46 71.00 8.77
N SER A 664 17.59 70.97 8.08
CA SER A 664 18.69 71.94 8.25
C SER A 664 18.83 72.83 7.03
N LEU A 665 19.10 74.11 7.26
CA LEU A 665 19.21 75.13 6.21
C LEU A 665 20.67 75.49 5.96
N MET A 666 21.04 75.65 4.70
CA MET A 666 22.25 76.37 4.33
C MET A 666 21.86 77.82 4.04
N ILE A 667 22.04 78.67 5.05
CA ILE A 667 21.61 80.08 5.03
C ILE A 667 22.70 80.93 4.36
N PRO A 668 22.35 81.78 3.38
CA PRO A 668 23.33 82.71 2.79
C PRO A 668 23.83 83.73 3.83
N GLU A 669 25.08 84.20 3.67
CA GLU A 669 25.84 84.95 4.69
C GLU A 669 25.09 86.15 5.31
N TYR A 670 24.34 86.92 4.52
CA TYR A 670 23.61 88.11 5.00
C TYR A 670 22.16 87.87 5.36
N TYR A 671 21.74 86.61 5.46
CA TYR A 671 20.40 86.23 5.87
C TYR A 671 20.45 85.48 7.19
N ARG A 672 19.33 85.51 7.91
CA ARG A 672 19.11 84.67 9.06
C ARG A 672 17.75 83.99 8.95
N TYR A 673 17.63 82.85 9.60
CA TYR A 673 16.38 82.12 9.70
C TYR A 673 15.39 82.89 10.58
N SER A 674 14.18 83.12 10.08
CA SER A 674 13.10 83.89 10.74
C SER A 674 11.95 83.00 11.23
N GLY A 675 11.92 81.71 10.83
CA GLY A 675 10.93 80.73 11.27
C GLY A 675 10.40 79.89 10.11
N TYR A 676 9.41 79.05 10.40
CA TYR A 676 8.79 78.19 9.39
C TYR A 676 7.29 78.01 9.63
N ILE A 677 6.57 77.58 8.60
CA ILE A 677 5.21 77.07 8.70
C ILE A 677 5.16 75.71 8.01
N MET A 678 4.60 74.73 8.71
CA MET A 678 4.37 73.39 8.20
C MET A 678 2.89 73.05 8.28
N THR A 679 2.36 72.46 7.22
CA THR A 679 1.00 71.94 7.19
C THR A 679 0.92 70.62 6.43
N GLU A 680 -0.09 69.79 6.77
CA GLU A 680 -0.34 68.49 6.12
C GLU A 680 -1.21 68.60 4.85
N ASN A 681 -1.61 69.81 4.46
CA ASN A 681 -2.46 70.07 3.29
C ASN A 681 -1.98 71.35 2.61
N ASP A 682 -2.20 71.49 1.30
CA ASP A 682 -1.88 72.72 0.58
C ASP A 682 -2.82 73.86 0.99
N ARG A 683 -2.43 74.59 2.04
CA ARG A 683 -3.14 75.79 2.51
C ARG A 683 -2.18 76.98 2.47
N PRO A 684 -2.69 78.20 2.24
CA PRO A 684 -1.86 79.39 2.27
C PRO A 684 -1.09 79.53 3.58
N HIS A 685 0.22 79.74 3.49
CA HIS A 685 1.07 80.03 4.64
C HIS A 685 1.26 81.53 4.78
N ASP A 686 0.80 82.10 5.89
CA ASP A 686 0.93 83.51 6.25
C ASP A 686 2.08 83.67 7.25
N SER A 687 3.09 84.46 6.89
CA SER A 687 4.34 84.64 7.66
C SER A 687 4.14 85.18 9.08
N MET A 688 2.97 85.77 9.37
CA MET A 688 2.59 86.19 10.72
C MET A 688 2.40 85.01 11.67
N ASN A 689 2.13 83.81 11.15
CA ASN A 689 1.88 82.59 11.92
C ASN A 689 3.11 81.66 11.98
N LYS A 690 4.30 82.16 11.65
CA LYS A 690 5.54 81.36 11.67
C LYS A 690 5.93 80.92 13.08
N VAL A 691 6.48 79.72 13.16
CA VAL A 691 7.00 79.13 14.39
C VAL A 691 8.52 79.31 14.43
N SER A 692 9.04 79.76 15.56
CA SER A 692 10.49 79.89 15.81
C SER A 692 11.03 78.61 16.47
N GLY A 693 12.19 78.12 16.02
CA GLY A 693 12.86 76.94 16.58
C GLY A 693 13.44 75.99 15.52
N GLU A 694 13.99 74.87 15.98
CA GLU A 694 14.48 73.79 15.11
C GLU A 694 13.32 73.13 14.34
N MET A 695 13.54 72.84 13.06
CA MET A 695 12.55 72.19 12.21
C MET A 695 12.65 70.67 12.34
N ASN A 696 11.97 70.13 13.35
CA ASN A 696 11.74 68.69 13.51
C ASN A 696 10.29 68.38 13.14
N ILE A 697 10.10 67.66 12.04
CA ILE A 697 8.78 67.39 11.47
C ILE A 697 8.35 65.98 11.86
N ASP A 698 7.15 65.85 12.43
CA ASP A 698 6.50 64.57 12.67
C ASP A 698 5.90 64.03 11.36
N ILE A 699 6.45 62.93 10.87
CA ILE A 699 6.05 62.21 9.65
C ILE A 699 5.27 60.91 9.94
N ASN A 700 4.69 60.76 11.13
CA ASN A 700 3.93 59.58 11.55
C ASN A 700 2.57 59.46 10.81
N GLY A 701 1.86 60.58 10.64
CA GLY A 701 0.46 60.59 10.22
C GLY A 701 0.17 60.52 8.72
N GLN A 702 0.81 61.36 7.90
CA GLN A 702 0.39 61.60 6.52
C GLN A 702 1.52 61.41 5.50
N GLY A 703 1.17 61.15 4.24
CA GLY A 703 2.15 60.98 3.17
C GLY A 703 2.58 62.28 2.51
N ASN A 704 1.96 63.43 2.84
CA ASN A 704 2.15 64.71 2.16
C ASN A 704 2.30 65.86 3.17
N TYR A 705 3.30 66.71 2.97
CA TYR A 705 3.60 67.85 3.84
C TYR A 705 3.94 69.08 3.00
N TRP A 706 3.60 70.28 3.48
CA TRP A 706 3.93 71.56 2.87
C TRP A 706 4.72 72.41 3.88
N LEU A 707 5.95 72.75 3.54
CA LEU A 707 6.89 73.49 4.37
C LEU A 707 7.25 74.82 3.69
N THR A 708 6.96 75.93 4.36
CA THR A 708 7.50 77.24 3.99
C THR A 708 8.54 77.65 5.03
N ILE A 709 9.76 77.87 4.58
CA ILE A 709 10.88 78.38 5.38
C ILE A 709 10.97 79.88 5.18
N TYR A 710 11.10 80.65 6.26
CA TYR A 710 11.24 82.11 6.19
C TYR A 710 12.66 82.53 6.55
N LEU A 711 13.28 83.34 5.69
CA LEU A 711 14.53 84.04 5.95
C LEU A 711 14.28 85.55 6.02
N GLU A 712 15.14 86.28 6.70
CA GLU A 712 15.14 87.74 6.70
C GLU A 712 16.59 88.26 6.64
N PRO A 713 16.82 89.50 6.18
CA PRO A 713 18.14 90.12 6.25
C PRO A 713 18.71 90.11 7.67
N ALA A 714 19.97 89.68 7.81
CA ALA A 714 20.69 89.68 9.08
C ALA A 714 21.37 91.04 9.39
N ILE A 715 21.34 91.96 8.42
CA ILE A 715 21.86 93.33 8.49
C ILE A 715 20.70 94.33 8.55
N GLY A 716 20.89 95.47 9.24
CA GLY A 716 19.88 96.53 9.32
C GLY A 716 19.65 97.19 7.96
N LEU A 717 18.45 97.75 7.74
CA LEU A 717 18.02 98.33 6.46
C LEU A 717 18.94 99.45 5.92
N ASP A 718 19.68 100.13 6.80
CA ASP A 718 20.60 101.21 6.47
C ASP A 718 22.08 100.78 6.47
N THR A 719 22.35 99.47 6.54
CA THR A 719 23.71 98.92 6.68
C THR A 719 24.12 98.18 5.41
N SER A 720 25.01 98.74 4.60
CA SER A 720 25.48 98.07 3.39
C SER A 720 26.22 96.73 3.69
N PRO A 721 25.98 95.66 2.90
CA PRO A 721 26.71 94.40 3.05
C PRO A 721 28.19 94.62 2.75
N THR A 722 29.07 94.26 3.69
CA THR A 722 30.52 94.36 3.52
C THR A 722 31.09 93.00 3.12
N PRO A 723 31.73 92.86 1.95
CA PRO A 723 32.23 91.56 1.51
C PRO A 723 33.23 91.01 2.51
N TYR A 724 33.11 89.73 2.84
CA TYR A 724 34.07 89.03 3.70
C TYR A 724 35.39 88.86 2.95
N SER A 725 36.21 89.90 2.96
CA SER A 725 37.60 89.85 2.51
C SER A 725 38.50 90.22 3.68
N TRP A 726 39.64 89.54 3.78
CA TRP A 726 40.68 89.86 4.75
C TRP A 726 41.08 91.35 4.70
N SER A 727 41.02 91.96 3.52
CA SER A 727 41.32 93.37 3.27
C SER A 727 40.37 94.36 3.98
N TYR A 728 39.09 94.00 4.17
CA TYR A 728 38.11 94.88 4.84
C TYR A 728 38.27 94.94 6.36
N LYS A 729 38.86 93.90 6.99
CA LYS A 729 39.10 93.88 8.45
C LYS A 729 40.40 94.57 8.87
N GLN A 730 41.34 94.80 7.96
CA GLN A 730 42.68 95.32 8.29
C GLN A 730 43.01 96.71 7.72
N ASN A 731 42.29 97.22 6.71
CA ASN A 731 42.57 98.54 6.12
C ASN A 731 41.53 99.59 6.50
N GLN A 732 41.93 100.57 7.34
CA GLN A 732 41.19 101.81 7.59
C GLN A 732 41.45 102.82 6.45
N LEU A 733 40.93 102.56 5.26
CA LEU A 733 41.01 103.53 4.16
C LEU A 733 39.87 104.56 4.27
N GLY A 734 40.16 105.75 4.82
CA GLY A 734 39.28 106.91 4.60
C GLY A 734 39.31 108.08 5.56
N GLU A 735 39.92 108.00 6.75
CA GLU A 735 40.13 109.19 7.58
C GLU A 735 41.43 109.89 7.19
N ILE A 736 41.33 110.94 6.37
CA ILE A 736 42.30 112.05 6.37
C ILE A 736 41.50 113.35 6.50
N SER A 737 41.66 113.96 7.66
CA SER A 737 41.20 115.30 8.05
C SER A 737 41.96 116.39 7.29
N LEU A 738 41.24 117.43 6.87
CA LEU A 738 41.80 118.73 6.51
C LEU A 738 42.16 119.50 7.79
N ASP A 739 43.37 120.05 7.89
CA ASP A 739 43.64 121.35 8.51
C ASP A 739 45.00 121.93 8.07
N GLU A 740 44.94 123.23 7.74
CA GLU A 740 45.91 124.24 7.25
C GLU A 740 46.54 124.12 5.84
#